data_AF-A0A9D2G5B5-F1
#
_entry.id   AF-A0A9D2G5B5-F1
#
_cell.length_a   1.000
_cell.length_b   1.000
_cell.length_c   1.000
_cell.angle_alpha   90.00
_cell.angle_beta   90.00
_cell.angle_gamma   90.00
#
_symmetry.space_group_name_H-M   'P 1'
#
loop_
_entity.id
_entity.type
_entity.pdbx_description
1 polymer ?
#
loop_
_entity_poly.entity_id
_entity_poly.type
_entity_poly.pdbx_seq_one_letter_code
_entity_poly.pdbx_strand_id
1 'polypeptide(L)'
;MTAVKRITEKIRRAYRWGKEIGGLFSAHRITTIAGALAFFLILSLVPLCFWLILLFGKTGVTAEDLLSFELFGWARELLLYLSEHAEGAVSGAGIFLIVTTLWSGSAFFYHLRRSGELLYGLSRPHRGVRMRLGAIFFTFGVLLFFAAAAGILFLLKKANRFLPMPLQPLLTGSVLLALGFSAALLLNRYVCPVRRPASASIKGSLLTAILWLGAAVIFLVYSRFSSKEKLYGALSLVIVFFLFLYWMMICFAAGVVVNKKWGLTNGRKGSKIERNECLEEFMTKVNDLPYSRVTLEETQAAFERFFAAVGDAKNADEVLAARRELIANRNKFDTAYCLANIRFTQNTADPFYKGEMDYYDEVYPLIHNELAKYYRVMLESPFRKELEETLGSVLFAGFECAVKAHSEAIVEDEQQENALTTEYSQLMAGMLFDWQGEKIPLTVLRGKLEDPDPAVRKAAADAIGLGLQANKQKLDEIYDKLVHIRDRMAKKMGYKNYVELGYYRMGRTGYTRDMVEHFRANVRESLVPVVSALKERIREEMGLDEFRFSDNEVYTKEGNPPFTLTIPEAFHEASQMYHEMDAGIGAFFDSMTEAGALDVESRHNKAGGGYCTFIGEYHQPFIFANFNGTTADADVLTHEFGHAFAAHCIDVGGVDYDIDVGGMETAECHSMSMEFLCWPYMKRFFKEREQGYRYKHLADALSFIPYGCIVDEFQHLVYEHPDWTPEERDKAYLELEKTYRPYLTYAGIPYLEEGTRWQYQAHIFESPFYYIDYCLAQTVAFGFLVLSQEDHDEALRRYKQFVSAGGTIPFRDLVKRAGLSDPFGEGTLGSLAASVSEILKKVKPQ
;
A
#
# COMPACT_ATOMS: atom_id res chain seq x y z
N MET A 1 -39.46 19.37 -33.95
CA MET A 1 -39.13 18.04 -33.36
C MET A 1 -40.42 17.30 -33.08
N THR A 2 -40.67 16.18 -33.76
CA THR A 2 -41.87 15.34 -33.63
C THR A 2 -41.99 14.73 -32.23
N ALA A 3 -43.22 14.50 -31.76
CA ALA A 3 -43.52 13.91 -30.44
C ALA A 3 -42.78 12.59 -30.19
N VAL A 4 -42.58 11.80 -31.25
CA VAL A 4 -41.79 10.56 -31.24
C VAL A 4 -40.33 10.82 -30.85
N LYS A 5 -39.64 11.81 -31.44
CA LYS A 5 -38.24 12.15 -31.09
C LYS A 5 -38.08 12.56 -29.63
N ARG A 6 -39.04 13.32 -29.06
CA ARG A 6 -39.03 13.70 -27.63
C ARG A 6 -39.21 12.49 -26.71
N ILE A 7 -40.03 11.52 -27.10
CA ILE A 7 -40.24 10.29 -26.33
C ILE A 7 -38.99 9.41 -26.42
N THR A 8 -38.40 9.24 -27.61
CA THR A 8 -37.16 8.48 -27.80
C THR A 8 -35.97 9.07 -27.05
N GLU A 9 -35.84 10.40 -26.98
CA GLU A 9 -34.82 11.06 -26.16
C GLU A 9 -35.04 10.86 -24.66
N LYS A 10 -36.29 10.94 -24.19
CA LYS A 10 -36.61 10.66 -22.79
C LYS A 10 -36.28 9.21 -22.42
N ILE A 11 -36.60 8.25 -23.29
CA ILE A 11 -36.27 6.84 -23.10
C ILE A 11 -34.75 6.62 -23.11
N ARG A 12 -34.01 7.19 -24.06
CA ARG A 12 -32.53 7.10 -24.09
C ARG A 12 -31.86 7.76 -22.89
N ARG A 13 -32.43 8.85 -22.37
CA ARG A 13 -31.93 9.53 -21.16
C ARG A 13 -32.23 8.70 -19.92
N ALA A 14 -33.42 8.09 -19.82
CA ALA A 14 -33.78 7.17 -18.74
C ALA A 14 -32.91 5.89 -18.77
N TYR A 15 -32.65 5.32 -19.95
CA TYR A 15 -31.78 4.16 -20.11
C TYR A 15 -30.33 4.45 -19.73
N ARG A 16 -29.76 5.58 -20.18
CA ARG A 16 -28.41 6.01 -19.76
C ARG A 16 -28.32 6.24 -18.25
N TRP A 17 -29.32 6.91 -17.68
CA TRP A 17 -29.40 7.12 -16.24
C TRP A 17 -29.48 5.80 -15.47
N GLY A 18 -30.26 4.83 -15.97
CA GLY A 18 -30.33 3.47 -15.42
C GLY A 18 -29.02 2.69 -15.52
N LYS A 19 -28.32 2.76 -16.67
CA LYS A 19 -27.02 2.12 -16.89
C LYS A 19 -25.92 2.73 -16.01
N GLU A 20 -25.89 4.06 -15.88
CA GLU A 20 -24.96 4.77 -15.00
C GLU A 20 -25.21 4.44 -13.52
N ILE A 21 -26.48 4.35 -13.11
CA ILE A 21 -26.84 3.92 -11.76
C ILE A 21 -26.42 2.46 -11.54
N GLY A 22 -26.67 1.57 -12.49
CA GLY A 22 -26.20 0.17 -12.47
C GLY A 22 -24.67 0.06 -12.35
N GLY A 23 -23.92 0.90 -13.07
CA GLY A 23 -22.46 0.97 -12.96
C GLY A 23 -21.99 1.45 -11.57
N LEU A 24 -22.67 2.43 -10.98
CA LEU A 24 -22.38 2.90 -9.61
C LEU A 24 -22.66 1.82 -8.55
N PHE A 25 -23.69 0.98 -8.76
CA PHE A 25 -24.00 -0.16 -7.89
C PHE A 25 -22.86 -1.19 -7.85
N SER A 26 -22.26 -1.48 -9.01
CA SER A 26 -21.11 -2.39 -9.13
C SER A 26 -19.83 -1.79 -8.56
N ALA A 27 -19.56 -0.52 -8.87
CA ALA A 27 -18.32 0.16 -8.48
C ALA A 27 -18.17 0.41 -6.96
N HIS A 28 -19.26 0.56 -6.22
CA HIS A 28 -19.20 0.90 -4.77
C HIS A 28 -19.41 -0.31 -3.84
N ARG A 29 -19.29 -1.55 -4.34
CA ARG A 29 -19.51 -2.79 -3.56
C ARG A 29 -20.77 -2.72 -2.68
N ILE A 30 -21.87 -2.21 -3.25
CA ILE A 30 -23.09 -1.85 -2.49
C ILE A 30 -23.68 -3.04 -1.76
N THR A 31 -23.60 -4.23 -2.35
CA THR A 31 -23.99 -5.50 -1.73
C THR A 31 -23.16 -5.81 -0.48
N THR A 32 -21.83 -5.65 -0.54
CA THR A 32 -20.95 -5.85 0.63
C THR A 32 -21.26 -4.86 1.74
N ILE A 33 -21.43 -3.57 1.42
CA ILE A 33 -21.78 -2.53 2.41
C ILE A 33 -23.16 -2.81 3.01
N ALA A 34 -24.15 -3.17 2.18
CA ALA A 34 -25.47 -3.54 2.64
C ALA A 34 -25.46 -4.78 3.55
N GLY A 35 -24.57 -5.75 3.27
CA GLY A 35 -24.36 -6.94 4.09
C GLY A 35 -23.85 -6.58 5.49
N ALA A 36 -22.82 -5.73 5.55
CA ALA A 36 -22.29 -5.22 6.81
C ALA A 36 -23.35 -4.43 7.61
N LEU A 37 -24.09 -3.53 6.96
CA LEU A 37 -25.16 -2.76 7.60
C LEU A 37 -26.30 -3.66 8.10
N ALA A 38 -26.69 -4.67 7.34
CA ALA A 38 -27.71 -5.62 7.74
C ALA A 38 -27.27 -6.44 8.96
N PHE A 39 -26.01 -6.89 9.00
CA PHE A 39 -25.44 -7.57 10.15
C PHE A 39 -25.50 -6.71 11.42
N PHE A 40 -25.01 -5.47 11.36
CA PHE A 40 -25.05 -4.57 12.53
C PHE A 40 -26.47 -4.15 12.92
N LEU A 41 -27.40 -4.06 11.96
CA LEU A 41 -28.81 -3.81 12.24
C LEU A 41 -29.44 -4.97 13.02
N ILE A 42 -29.13 -6.22 12.66
CA ILE A 42 -29.58 -7.42 13.38
C ILE A 42 -29.07 -7.39 14.82
N LEU A 43 -27.77 -7.16 15.02
CA LEU A 43 -27.17 -7.06 16.36
C LEU A 43 -27.77 -5.93 17.20
N SER A 44 -28.21 -4.85 16.55
CA SER A 44 -28.80 -3.70 17.24
C SER A 44 -30.29 -3.86 17.51
N LEU A 45 -30.99 -4.82 16.88
CA LEU A 45 -32.45 -4.90 16.92
C LEU A 45 -33.00 -5.18 18.32
N VAL A 46 -32.49 -6.21 19.01
CA VAL A 46 -32.91 -6.57 20.37
C VAL A 46 -32.59 -5.43 21.37
N PRO A 47 -31.38 -4.84 21.39
CA PRO A 47 -31.11 -3.67 22.21
C PRO A 47 -32.04 -2.47 21.91
N LEU A 48 -32.32 -2.18 20.64
CA LEU A 48 -33.24 -1.09 20.27
C LEU A 48 -34.67 -1.35 20.76
N CYS A 49 -35.16 -2.59 20.66
CA CYS A 49 -36.44 -3.01 21.22
C CYS A 49 -36.49 -2.84 22.74
N PHE A 50 -35.44 -3.26 23.46
CA PHE A 50 -35.28 -3.04 24.90
C PHE A 50 -35.42 -1.56 25.26
N TRP A 51 -34.74 -0.67 24.53
CA TRP A 51 -34.81 0.78 24.75
C TRP A 51 -36.20 1.37 24.42
N LEU A 52 -36.87 0.90 23.37
CA LEU A 52 -38.24 1.32 23.06
C LEU A 52 -39.23 0.93 24.17
N ILE A 53 -39.13 -0.30 24.70
CA ILE A 53 -39.97 -0.78 25.81
C ILE A 53 -39.67 0.02 27.08
N LEU A 54 -38.39 0.25 27.39
CA LEU A 54 -37.99 1.00 28.58
C LEU A 54 -38.51 2.44 28.56
N LEU A 55 -38.44 3.11 27.40
CA LEU A 55 -38.85 4.51 27.25
C LEU A 55 -40.37 4.68 27.09
N PHE A 56 -41.06 3.72 26.44
CA PHE A 56 -42.44 3.90 25.97
C PHE A 56 -43.41 2.77 26.32
N GLY A 57 -42.98 1.70 27.02
CA GLY A 57 -43.82 0.56 27.35
C GLY A 57 -45.06 0.89 28.20
N LYS A 58 -45.06 2.04 28.90
CA LYS A 58 -46.20 2.53 29.69
C LYS A 58 -47.26 3.31 28.90
N THR A 59 -47.06 3.51 27.59
CA THR A 59 -47.97 4.33 26.76
C THR A 59 -49.26 3.61 26.34
N GLY A 60 -49.39 2.31 26.64
CA GLY A 60 -50.57 1.51 26.30
C GLY A 60 -50.67 1.09 24.83
N VAL A 61 -49.64 1.39 24.01
CA VAL A 61 -49.51 0.91 22.63
C VAL A 61 -48.73 -0.40 22.64
N THR A 62 -49.38 -1.51 22.26
CA THR A 62 -48.72 -2.83 22.23
C THR A 62 -47.98 -3.06 20.91
N ALA A 63 -46.92 -3.88 20.91
CA ALA A 63 -46.25 -4.31 19.69
C ALA A 63 -47.22 -5.02 18.73
N GLU A 64 -48.21 -5.72 19.28
CA GLU A 64 -49.28 -6.36 18.53
C GLU A 64 -50.18 -5.37 17.78
N ASP A 65 -50.46 -4.21 18.39
CA ASP A 65 -51.21 -3.15 17.73
C ASP A 65 -50.47 -2.57 16.53
N LEU A 66 -49.16 -2.40 16.65
CA LEU A 66 -48.30 -1.83 15.61
C LEU A 66 -48.03 -2.79 14.46
N LEU A 67 -47.90 -4.09 14.74
CA LEU A 67 -47.64 -5.13 13.75
C LEU A 67 -48.92 -5.72 13.13
N SER A 68 -50.10 -5.17 13.48
CA SER A 68 -51.39 -5.64 12.97
C SER A 68 -51.70 -5.25 11.52
N PHE A 69 -50.88 -4.39 10.90
CA PHE A 69 -51.02 -4.07 9.48
C PHE A 69 -50.54 -5.23 8.60
N GLU A 70 -51.30 -5.56 7.54
CA GLU A 70 -51.00 -6.67 6.64
C GLU A 70 -49.57 -6.63 6.06
N LEU A 71 -49.03 -5.43 5.82
CA LEU A 71 -47.69 -5.23 5.27
C LEU A 71 -46.57 -5.85 6.14
N PHE A 72 -46.80 -5.95 7.46
CA PHE A 72 -45.85 -6.55 8.41
C PHE A 72 -46.18 -8.00 8.74
N GLY A 73 -47.23 -8.58 8.15
CA GLY A 73 -47.73 -9.92 8.50
C GLY A 73 -46.68 -11.02 8.35
N TRP A 74 -45.77 -10.89 7.39
CA TRP A 74 -44.70 -11.86 7.15
C TRP A 74 -43.58 -11.84 8.21
N ALA A 75 -43.39 -10.73 8.94
CA ALA A 75 -42.39 -10.57 9.99
C ALA A 75 -42.96 -10.56 11.41
N ARG A 76 -44.30 -10.50 11.54
CA ARG A 76 -45.02 -10.27 12.80
C ARG A 76 -44.64 -11.27 13.90
N GLU A 77 -44.63 -12.57 13.60
CA GLU A 77 -44.30 -13.62 14.56
C GLU A 77 -42.89 -13.44 15.17
N LEU A 78 -41.90 -13.16 14.33
CA LEU A 78 -40.52 -12.93 14.77
C LEU A 78 -40.36 -11.62 15.55
N LEU A 79 -40.97 -10.54 15.08
CA LEU A 79 -40.89 -9.24 15.76
C LEU A 79 -41.59 -9.24 17.12
N LEU A 80 -42.71 -9.97 17.25
CA LEU A 80 -43.37 -10.18 18.54
C LEU A 80 -42.50 -11.03 19.47
N TYR A 81 -41.91 -12.12 18.97
CA TYR A 81 -40.97 -12.93 19.74
C TYR A 81 -39.79 -12.09 20.29
N LEU A 82 -39.18 -11.26 19.44
CA LEU A 82 -38.08 -10.37 19.86
C LEU A 82 -38.53 -9.30 20.86
N SER A 83 -39.77 -8.81 20.74
CA SER A 83 -40.37 -7.86 21.68
C SER A 83 -40.58 -8.49 23.05
N GLU A 84 -41.17 -9.69 23.11
CA GLU A 84 -41.45 -10.41 24.36
C GLU A 84 -40.16 -10.76 25.13
N HIS A 85 -39.11 -11.18 24.41
CA HIS A 85 -37.81 -11.49 25.01
C HIS A 85 -37.07 -10.22 25.47
N ALA A 86 -37.31 -9.08 24.81
CA ALA A 86 -36.81 -7.80 25.27
C ALA A 86 -37.55 -7.30 26.54
N GLU A 87 -38.86 -7.53 26.67
CA GLU A 87 -39.63 -7.19 27.88
C GLU A 87 -39.16 -7.99 29.11
N GLY A 88 -38.90 -9.29 28.96
CA GLY A 88 -38.35 -10.12 30.03
C GLY A 88 -37.01 -9.59 30.57
N ALA A 89 -36.15 -9.06 29.70
CA ALA A 89 -34.86 -8.49 30.07
C ALA A 89 -34.95 -7.14 30.82
N VAL A 90 -36.06 -6.39 30.69
CA VAL A 90 -36.28 -5.11 31.39
C VAL A 90 -36.53 -5.31 32.89
N SER A 91 -37.08 -6.45 33.30
CA SER A 91 -37.47 -6.74 34.69
C SER A 91 -36.31 -7.02 35.66
N GLY A 92 -35.06 -7.07 35.17
CA GLY A 92 -33.85 -7.33 35.98
C GLY A 92 -32.62 -6.48 35.59
N ALA A 93 -32.81 -5.36 34.89
CA ALA A 93 -31.71 -4.60 34.32
C ALA A 93 -30.92 -3.78 35.37
N GLY A 94 -29.69 -4.20 35.67
CA GLY A 94 -28.70 -3.37 36.39
C GLY A 94 -28.08 -2.30 35.48
N ILE A 95 -27.39 -1.32 36.08
CA ILE A 95 -26.70 -0.21 35.37
C ILE A 95 -25.77 -0.74 34.26
N PHE A 96 -25.11 -1.88 34.48
CA PHE A 96 -24.25 -2.52 33.49
C PHE A 96 -25.01 -2.95 32.22
N LEU A 97 -26.19 -3.57 32.37
CA LEU A 97 -27.01 -4.02 31.23
C LEU A 97 -27.52 -2.81 30.40
N ILE A 98 -27.83 -1.69 31.06
CA ILE A 98 -28.27 -0.46 30.41
C ILE A 98 -27.15 0.13 29.53
N VAL A 99 -25.93 0.20 30.04
CA VAL A 99 -24.78 0.70 29.28
C VAL A 99 -24.44 -0.21 28.11
N THR A 100 -24.43 -1.54 28.32
CA THR A 100 -24.11 -2.50 27.26
C THR A 100 -25.18 -2.54 26.17
N THR A 101 -26.47 -2.44 26.51
CA THR A 101 -27.55 -2.39 25.52
C THR A 101 -27.55 -1.07 24.74
N LEU A 102 -27.22 0.06 25.37
CA LEU A 102 -27.05 1.32 24.64
C LEU A 102 -25.89 1.26 23.66
N TRP A 103 -24.75 0.71 24.10
CA TRP A 103 -23.59 0.50 23.27
C TRP A 103 -23.93 -0.38 22.06
N SER A 104 -24.53 -1.55 22.29
CA SER A 104 -24.93 -2.48 21.22
C SER A 104 -26.00 -1.88 20.31
N GLY A 105 -26.98 -1.16 20.84
CA GLY A 105 -28.03 -0.48 20.06
C GLY A 105 -27.50 0.66 19.17
N SER A 106 -26.39 1.30 19.56
CA SER A 106 -25.72 2.33 18.76
C SER A 106 -24.80 1.78 17.67
N ALA A 107 -24.49 0.48 17.68
CA ALA A 107 -23.52 -0.13 16.77
C ALA A 107 -23.92 0.02 15.30
N PHE A 108 -25.20 -0.20 14.98
CA PHE A 108 -25.72 0.03 13.64
C PHE A 108 -25.44 1.45 13.15
N PHE A 109 -25.71 2.47 13.96
CA PHE A 109 -25.54 3.87 13.54
C PHE A 109 -24.05 4.25 13.42
N TYR A 110 -23.19 3.71 14.27
CA TYR A 110 -21.75 3.88 14.12
C TYR A 110 -21.26 3.34 12.76
N HIS A 111 -21.65 2.12 12.41
CA HIS A 111 -21.28 1.52 11.12
C HIS A 111 -22.01 2.16 9.95
N LEU A 112 -23.24 2.65 10.13
CA LEU A 112 -23.97 3.44 9.15
C LEU A 112 -23.18 4.69 8.77
N ARG A 113 -22.67 5.43 9.76
CA ARG A 113 -21.86 6.63 9.52
C ARG A 113 -20.57 6.30 8.75
N ARG A 114 -19.89 5.22 9.11
CA ARG A 114 -18.65 4.76 8.47
C ARG A 114 -18.87 4.24 7.04
N SER A 115 -19.97 3.53 6.80
CA SER A 115 -20.40 3.16 5.45
C SER A 115 -20.71 4.39 4.59
N GLY A 116 -21.17 5.48 5.21
CA GLY A 116 -21.32 6.77 4.54
C GLY A 116 -20.00 7.37 4.09
N GLU A 117 -18.96 7.32 4.91
CA GLU A 117 -17.61 7.76 4.53
C GLU A 117 -17.10 7.01 3.29
N LEU A 118 -17.25 5.68 3.27
CA LEU A 118 -16.91 4.84 2.12
C LEU A 118 -17.77 5.16 0.87
N LEU A 119 -19.10 5.24 1.02
CA LEU A 119 -20.00 5.51 -0.10
C LEU A 119 -19.77 6.90 -0.70
N TYR A 120 -19.36 7.89 0.10
CA TYR A 120 -19.05 9.24 -0.35
C TYR A 120 -17.58 9.43 -0.78
N GLY A 121 -16.70 8.44 -0.56
CA GLY A 121 -15.28 8.50 -0.94
C GLY A 121 -14.46 9.42 -0.03
N LEU A 122 -14.80 9.49 1.26
CA LEU A 122 -14.18 10.38 2.24
C LEU A 122 -13.60 9.54 3.38
N SER A 123 -12.36 9.08 3.24
CA SER A 123 -11.61 8.45 4.33
C SER A 123 -11.03 9.55 5.21
N ARG A 124 -11.49 9.69 6.46
CA ARG A 124 -10.98 10.70 7.41
C ARG A 124 -10.22 10.05 8.57
N PRO A 125 -9.15 10.68 9.09
CA PRO A 125 -8.40 10.15 10.22
C PRO A 125 -9.23 10.05 11.51
N HIS A 126 -8.87 9.04 12.33
CA HIS A 126 -9.60 8.44 13.45
C HIS A 126 -10.25 9.44 14.43
N ARG A 127 -11.57 9.61 14.33
CA ARG A 127 -12.43 10.22 15.38
C ARG A 127 -13.41 9.20 15.99
N GLY A 128 -12.89 8.01 16.33
CA GLY A 128 -13.69 6.87 16.81
C GLY A 128 -14.67 7.24 17.94
N VAL A 129 -14.19 7.94 18.96
CA VAL A 129 -14.99 8.35 20.13
C VAL A 129 -16.08 9.36 19.76
N ARG A 130 -15.77 10.41 18.98
CA ARG A 130 -16.77 11.41 18.57
C ARG A 130 -17.86 10.81 17.69
N MET A 131 -17.49 9.89 16.78
CA MET A 131 -18.46 9.16 15.97
C MET A 131 -19.32 8.24 16.83
N ARG A 132 -18.73 7.57 17.83
CA ARG A 132 -19.45 6.70 18.76
C ARG A 132 -20.45 7.50 19.61
N LEU A 133 -20.04 8.63 20.18
CA LEU A 133 -20.93 9.53 20.90
C LEU A 133 -22.04 10.05 19.98
N GLY A 134 -21.71 10.46 18.76
CA GLY A 134 -22.69 10.87 17.75
C GLY A 134 -23.70 9.76 17.40
N ALA A 135 -23.25 8.50 17.31
CA ALA A 135 -24.12 7.34 17.10
C ALA A 135 -25.04 7.09 18.28
N ILE A 136 -24.55 7.23 19.52
CA ILE A 136 -25.38 7.12 20.73
C ILE A 136 -26.46 8.21 20.74
N PHE A 137 -26.10 9.49 20.52
CA PHE A 137 -27.09 10.57 20.45
C PHE A 137 -28.12 10.37 19.34
N PHE A 138 -27.66 9.94 18.16
CA PHE A 138 -28.54 9.68 17.03
C PHE A 138 -29.48 8.50 17.30
N THR A 139 -29.03 7.48 18.05
CA THR A 139 -29.85 6.36 18.49
C THR A 139 -31.07 6.85 19.26
N PHE A 140 -30.90 7.75 20.23
CA PHE A 140 -32.03 8.35 20.96
C PHE A 140 -32.99 9.12 20.05
N GLY A 141 -32.46 9.87 19.07
CA GLY A 141 -33.29 10.55 18.06
C GLY A 141 -34.13 9.59 17.22
N VAL A 142 -33.56 8.45 16.84
CA VAL A 142 -34.27 7.40 16.10
C VAL A 142 -35.32 6.71 16.98
N LEU A 143 -35.02 6.45 18.25
CA LEU A 143 -35.98 5.89 19.21
C LEU A 143 -37.20 6.80 19.40
N LEU A 144 -36.97 8.12 19.53
CA LEU A 144 -38.06 9.11 19.59
C LEU A 144 -38.90 9.12 18.32
N PHE A 145 -38.26 9.01 17.15
CA PHE A 145 -38.97 8.90 15.87
C PHE A 145 -39.86 7.65 15.83
N PHE A 146 -39.35 6.48 16.23
CA PHE A 146 -40.14 5.25 16.25
C PHE A 146 -41.32 5.30 17.22
N ALA A 147 -41.15 5.93 18.39
CA ALA A 147 -42.24 6.14 19.34
C ALA A 147 -43.34 7.06 18.78
N ALA A 148 -42.96 8.15 18.12
CA ALA A 148 -43.91 9.04 17.45
C ALA A 148 -44.63 8.32 16.29
N ALA A 149 -43.89 7.55 15.49
CA ALA A 149 -44.45 6.73 14.42
C ALA A 149 -45.45 5.69 14.96
N ALA A 150 -45.14 5.05 16.09
CA ALA A 150 -46.03 4.13 16.77
C ALA A 150 -47.36 4.80 17.20
N GLY A 151 -47.28 6.01 17.78
CA GLY A 151 -48.46 6.80 18.12
C GLY A 151 -49.32 7.15 16.89
N ILE A 152 -48.69 7.54 15.78
CA ILE A 152 -49.38 7.83 14.51
C ILE A 152 -50.08 6.58 13.97
N LEU A 153 -49.40 5.42 13.98
CA LEU A 153 -49.97 4.15 13.52
C LEU A 153 -51.14 3.68 14.40
N PHE A 154 -51.06 3.89 15.71
CA PHE A 154 -52.15 3.60 16.63
C PHE A 154 -53.38 4.48 16.37
N LEU A 155 -53.18 5.79 16.15
CA LEU A 155 -54.26 6.72 15.78
C LEU A 155 -54.86 6.37 14.41
N LEU A 156 -54.02 6.00 13.44
CA LEU A 156 -54.45 5.56 12.12
C LEU A 156 -55.33 4.31 12.20
N LYS A 157 -54.96 3.33 13.02
CA LYS A 157 -55.76 2.12 13.26
C LYS A 157 -57.14 2.46 13.84
N LYS A 158 -57.22 3.43 14.77
CA LYS A 158 -58.50 3.92 15.29
C LYS A 158 -59.31 4.66 14.22
N ALA A 159 -58.67 5.52 13.44
CA ALA A 159 -59.31 6.28 12.37
C ALA A 159 -59.89 5.38 11.26
N ASN A 160 -59.18 4.29 10.91
CA ASN A 160 -59.63 3.33 9.91
C ASN A 160 -60.97 2.66 10.26
N ARG A 161 -61.35 2.57 11.55
CA ARG A 161 -62.67 2.05 11.98
C ARG A 161 -63.84 2.93 11.52
N PHE A 162 -63.58 4.19 11.21
CA PHE A 162 -64.59 5.17 10.81
C PHE A 162 -64.57 5.47 9.30
N LEU A 163 -63.67 4.84 8.54
CA LEU A 163 -63.50 5.03 7.09
C LEU A 163 -64.14 3.89 6.29
N PRO A 164 -64.76 4.17 5.13
CA PRO A 164 -65.19 3.13 4.18
C PRO A 164 -64.02 2.24 3.75
N MET A 165 -64.25 0.92 3.64
CA MET A 165 -63.26 -0.10 3.27
C MET A 165 -62.31 0.31 2.11
N PRO A 166 -62.76 0.88 0.98
CA PRO A 166 -61.85 1.23 -0.12
C PRO A 166 -60.86 2.37 0.20
N LEU A 167 -61.16 3.22 1.19
CA LEU A 167 -60.29 4.34 1.58
C LEU A 167 -59.23 3.95 2.62
N GLN A 168 -59.44 2.86 3.36
CA GLN A 168 -58.54 2.43 4.42
C GLN A 168 -57.13 2.05 3.90
N PRO A 169 -56.97 1.26 2.81
CA PRO A 169 -55.63 0.93 2.29
C PRO A 169 -54.90 2.13 1.71
N LEU A 170 -55.64 3.07 1.10
CA LEU A 170 -55.07 4.31 0.53
C LEU A 170 -54.51 5.21 1.62
N LEU A 171 -55.28 5.45 2.69
CA LEU A 171 -54.82 6.23 3.83
C LEU A 171 -53.64 5.53 4.52
N THR A 172 -53.75 4.22 4.72
CA THR A 172 -52.72 3.43 5.40
C THR A 172 -51.40 3.42 4.62
N GLY A 173 -51.44 3.17 3.31
CA GLY A 173 -50.27 3.20 2.44
C GLY A 173 -49.63 4.60 2.38
N SER A 174 -50.43 5.66 2.37
CA SER A 174 -49.94 7.04 2.36
C SER A 174 -49.20 7.40 3.65
N VAL A 175 -49.75 7.02 4.81
CA VAL A 175 -49.10 7.24 6.11
C VAL A 175 -47.83 6.41 6.24
N LEU A 176 -47.85 5.14 5.83
CA LEU A 176 -46.66 4.28 5.86
C LEU A 176 -45.55 4.80 4.93
N LEU A 177 -45.90 5.30 3.75
CA LEU A 177 -44.93 5.91 2.83
C LEU A 177 -44.34 7.20 3.42
N ALA A 178 -45.16 8.03 4.06
CA ALA A 178 -44.69 9.26 4.71
C ALA A 178 -43.74 8.95 5.89
N LEU A 179 -44.05 7.95 6.70
CA LEU A 179 -43.17 7.48 7.77
C LEU A 179 -41.88 6.86 7.22
N GLY A 180 -41.97 6.01 6.20
CA GLY A 180 -40.81 5.41 5.53
C GLY A 180 -39.89 6.46 4.90
N PHE A 181 -40.46 7.49 4.25
CA PHE A 181 -39.71 8.63 3.72
C PHE A 181 -39.02 9.42 4.82
N SER A 182 -39.72 9.70 5.93
CA SER A 182 -39.16 10.44 7.07
C SER A 182 -38.00 9.68 7.70
N ALA A 183 -38.12 8.36 7.87
CA ALA A 183 -37.04 7.49 8.34
C ALA A 183 -35.86 7.47 7.37
N ALA A 184 -36.12 7.29 6.07
CA ALA A 184 -35.09 7.30 5.04
C ALA A 184 -34.36 8.64 4.98
N LEU A 185 -35.07 9.76 5.15
CA LEU A 185 -34.49 11.11 5.17
C LEU A 185 -33.60 11.33 6.39
N LEU A 186 -34.05 10.89 7.56
CA LEU A 186 -33.27 10.95 8.81
C LEU A 186 -31.96 10.16 8.66
N LEU A 187 -32.03 8.92 8.16
CA LEU A 187 -30.86 8.07 7.95
C LEU A 187 -29.95 8.58 6.83
N ASN A 188 -30.49 9.05 5.71
CA ASN A 188 -29.71 9.62 4.59
C ASN A 188 -29.01 10.92 4.97
N ARG A 189 -29.57 11.68 5.91
CA ARG A 189 -28.93 12.88 6.44
C ARG A 189 -27.78 12.52 7.40
N TYR A 190 -27.96 11.48 8.20
CA TYR A 190 -26.96 11.02 9.15
C TYR A 190 -25.78 10.28 8.50
N VAL A 191 -26.04 9.44 7.50
CA VAL A 191 -25.00 8.74 6.72
C VAL A 191 -24.12 9.70 5.92
N CYS A 192 -24.64 10.87 5.51
CA CYS A 192 -23.89 11.87 4.74
C CYS A 192 -22.74 12.44 5.59
N PRO A 193 -21.47 12.16 5.27
CA PRO A 193 -20.34 12.60 6.09
C PRO A 193 -20.19 14.12 6.14
N VAL A 194 -20.74 14.83 5.15
CA VAL A 194 -20.63 16.29 4.98
C VAL A 194 -21.92 16.99 5.37
N ARG A 195 -21.81 18.17 6.00
CA ARG A 195 -22.98 19.01 6.29
C ARG A 195 -23.59 19.52 4.98
N ARG A 196 -24.85 19.20 4.72
CA ARG A 196 -25.60 19.63 3.54
C ARG A 196 -27.04 20.04 3.90
N PRO A 197 -27.68 20.91 3.09
CA PRO A 197 -29.09 21.25 3.29
C PRO A 197 -29.95 19.98 3.14
N ALA A 198 -31.06 19.91 3.88
CA ALA A 198 -31.93 18.73 3.87
C ALA A 198 -32.45 18.39 2.47
N SER A 199 -32.59 19.39 1.60
CA SER A 199 -32.96 19.25 0.19
C SER A 199 -32.03 18.33 -0.61
N ALA A 200 -30.75 18.21 -0.21
CA ALA A 200 -29.77 17.36 -0.88
C ALA A 200 -30.04 15.86 -0.65
N SER A 201 -30.76 15.50 0.42
CA SER A 201 -31.06 14.11 0.76
C SER A 201 -32.44 13.66 0.28
N ILE A 202 -33.30 14.57 -0.20
CA ILE A 202 -34.71 14.27 -0.52
C ILE A 202 -34.84 13.19 -1.59
N LYS A 203 -34.08 13.28 -2.68
CA LYS A 203 -34.28 12.42 -3.86
C LYS A 203 -33.91 10.97 -3.61
N GLY A 204 -32.75 10.74 -3.01
CA GLY A 204 -32.33 9.41 -2.59
C GLY A 204 -33.18 8.86 -1.46
N SER A 205 -33.70 9.71 -0.56
CA SER A 205 -34.61 9.27 0.50
C SER A 205 -35.98 8.86 -0.06
N LEU A 206 -36.49 9.58 -1.07
CA LEU A 206 -37.71 9.22 -1.77
C LEU A 206 -37.53 7.90 -2.53
N LEU A 207 -36.41 7.72 -3.22
CA LEU A 207 -36.06 6.46 -3.85
C LEU A 207 -36.01 5.31 -2.84
N THR A 208 -35.31 5.52 -1.72
CA THR A 208 -35.22 4.54 -0.62
C THR A 208 -36.61 4.13 -0.13
N ALA A 209 -37.49 5.10 0.15
CA ALA A 209 -38.83 4.83 0.67
C ALA A 209 -39.71 4.06 -0.32
N ILE A 210 -39.64 4.40 -1.61
CA ILE A 210 -40.36 3.68 -2.68
C ILE A 210 -39.85 2.24 -2.78
N LEU A 211 -38.52 2.06 -2.79
CA LEU A 211 -37.90 0.74 -2.88
C LEU A 211 -38.19 -0.12 -1.64
N TRP A 212 -38.20 0.46 -0.44
CA TRP A 212 -38.60 -0.23 0.79
C TRP A 212 -40.06 -0.68 0.76
N LEU A 213 -40.97 0.17 0.27
CA LEU A 213 -42.36 -0.22 0.09
C LEU A 213 -42.50 -1.36 -0.92
N GLY A 214 -41.78 -1.28 -2.04
CA GLY A 214 -41.73 -2.35 -3.04
C GLY A 214 -41.20 -3.66 -2.46
N ALA A 215 -40.10 -3.61 -1.70
CA ALA A 215 -39.55 -4.76 -1.00
C ALA A 215 -40.57 -5.36 -0.03
N ALA A 216 -41.24 -4.54 0.79
CA ALA A 216 -42.26 -5.02 1.72
C ALA A 216 -43.44 -5.72 1.01
N VAL A 217 -43.87 -5.22 -0.15
CA VAL A 217 -44.89 -5.89 -0.98
C VAL A 217 -44.38 -7.19 -1.58
N ILE A 218 -43.14 -7.22 -2.08
CA ILE A 218 -42.52 -8.45 -2.62
C ILE A 218 -42.46 -9.53 -1.54
N PHE A 219 -42.04 -9.18 -0.32
CA PHE A 219 -41.98 -10.12 0.80
C PHE A 219 -43.37 -10.56 1.28
N LEU A 220 -44.37 -9.67 1.24
CA LEU A 220 -45.77 -10.04 1.47
C LEU A 220 -46.26 -11.08 0.45
N VAL A 221 -45.97 -10.88 -0.84
CA VAL A 221 -46.33 -11.85 -1.89
C VAL A 221 -45.56 -13.15 -1.72
N TYR A 222 -44.25 -13.08 -1.50
CA TYR A 222 -43.39 -14.24 -1.25
C TYR A 222 -43.90 -15.09 -0.08
N SER A 223 -44.36 -14.46 1.00
CA SER A 223 -44.91 -15.16 2.17
C SER A 223 -46.19 -15.95 1.88
N ARG A 224 -46.92 -15.62 0.80
CA ARG A 224 -48.11 -16.38 0.36
C ARG A 224 -47.73 -17.64 -0.42
N PHE A 225 -46.54 -17.68 -1.00
CA PHE A 225 -46.03 -18.82 -1.79
C PHE A 225 -45.07 -19.71 -1.02
N SER A 226 -44.44 -19.20 0.04
CA SER A 226 -43.59 -19.98 0.93
C SER A 226 -44.47 -20.86 1.85
N SER A 227 -44.60 -22.15 1.53
CA SER A 227 -45.26 -23.10 2.44
C SER A 227 -44.43 -23.22 3.73
N LYS A 228 -44.96 -22.74 4.86
CA LYS A 228 -44.29 -22.73 6.19
C LYS A 228 -43.78 -24.12 6.65
N GLU A 229 -44.22 -25.22 6.05
CA GLU A 229 -43.94 -26.59 6.52
C GLU A 229 -42.88 -27.40 5.72
N LYS A 230 -42.46 -27.01 4.50
CA LYS A 230 -41.76 -27.96 3.60
C LYS A 230 -40.27 -27.76 3.34
N LEU A 231 -39.60 -26.71 3.83
CA LEU A 231 -38.13 -26.62 3.64
C LEU A 231 -37.29 -26.38 4.90
N TYR A 232 -37.71 -25.59 5.91
CA TYR A 232 -36.82 -25.29 7.06
C TYR A 232 -37.52 -24.95 8.41
N GLY A 233 -38.84 -25.14 8.59
CA GLY A 233 -39.53 -24.85 9.87
C GLY A 233 -39.30 -23.41 10.39
N ALA A 234 -39.10 -23.22 11.70
CA ALA A 234 -38.84 -21.90 12.31
C ALA A 234 -37.59 -21.18 11.75
N LEU A 235 -36.62 -21.92 11.21
CA LEU A 235 -35.40 -21.36 10.60
C LEU A 235 -35.71 -20.60 9.30
N SER A 236 -36.77 -21.01 8.57
CA SER A 236 -37.20 -20.32 7.35
C SER A 236 -37.63 -18.88 7.62
N LEU A 237 -38.28 -18.61 8.76
CA LEU A 237 -38.72 -17.28 9.17
C LEU A 237 -37.53 -16.34 9.42
N VAL A 238 -36.48 -16.86 10.07
CA VAL A 238 -35.25 -16.11 10.36
C VAL A 238 -34.48 -15.78 9.09
N ILE A 239 -34.33 -16.75 8.18
CA ILE A 239 -33.64 -16.56 6.89
C ILE A 239 -34.35 -15.50 6.04
N VAL A 240 -35.69 -15.59 5.95
CA VAL A 240 -36.48 -14.62 5.17
C VAL A 240 -36.38 -13.22 5.79
N PHE A 241 -36.38 -13.11 7.12
CA PHE A 241 -36.18 -11.84 7.79
C PHE A 241 -34.79 -11.25 7.54
N PHE A 242 -33.72 -12.05 7.56
CA PHE A 242 -32.37 -11.58 7.24
C PHE A 242 -32.25 -11.13 5.78
N LEU A 243 -32.85 -11.89 4.86
CA LEU A 243 -32.89 -11.52 3.45
C LEU A 243 -33.64 -10.19 3.25
N PHE A 244 -34.73 -9.97 3.99
CA PHE A 244 -35.45 -8.70 3.99
C PHE A 244 -34.57 -7.54 4.46
N LEU A 245 -33.90 -7.68 5.61
CA LEU A 245 -33.03 -6.62 6.14
C LEU A 245 -31.88 -6.30 5.17
N TYR A 246 -31.32 -7.33 4.55
CA TYR A 246 -30.30 -7.18 3.51
C TYR A 246 -30.82 -6.38 2.31
N TRP A 247 -32.00 -6.74 1.77
CA TRP A 247 -32.64 -5.98 0.70
C TRP A 247 -32.94 -4.54 1.08
N MET A 248 -33.43 -4.31 2.31
CA MET A 248 -33.66 -2.96 2.83
C MET A 248 -32.38 -2.12 2.84
N MET A 249 -31.23 -2.71 3.20
CA MET A 249 -29.94 -2.02 3.17
C MET A 249 -29.42 -1.76 1.76
N ILE A 250 -29.68 -2.66 0.79
CA ILE A 250 -29.39 -2.41 -0.63
C ILE A 250 -30.20 -1.20 -1.12
N CYS A 251 -31.51 -1.18 -0.84
CA CYS A 251 -32.40 -0.07 -1.21
C CYS A 251 -31.99 1.26 -0.55
N PHE A 252 -31.50 1.20 0.68
CA PHE A 252 -30.98 2.37 1.38
C PHE A 252 -29.69 2.90 0.74
N ALA A 253 -28.70 2.03 0.53
CA ALA A 253 -27.43 2.39 -0.09
C ALA A 253 -27.62 2.94 -1.52
N ALA A 254 -28.58 2.41 -2.28
CA ALA A 254 -29.02 2.98 -3.55
C ALA A 254 -29.41 4.46 -3.42
N GLY A 255 -30.23 4.79 -2.41
CA GLY A 255 -30.63 6.15 -2.11
C GLY A 255 -29.45 7.05 -1.74
N VAL A 256 -28.49 6.53 -0.97
CA VAL A 256 -27.27 7.26 -0.58
C VAL A 256 -26.46 7.64 -1.82
N VAL A 257 -26.26 6.72 -2.76
CA VAL A 257 -25.54 6.97 -4.01
C VAL A 257 -26.26 7.98 -4.90
N VAL A 258 -27.59 7.92 -4.97
CA VAL A 258 -28.38 8.93 -5.68
C VAL A 258 -28.24 10.32 -5.03
N ASN A 259 -28.21 10.40 -3.71
CA ASN A 259 -27.97 11.65 -2.98
C ASN A 259 -26.56 12.20 -3.22
N LYS A 260 -25.52 11.34 -3.25
CA LYS A 260 -24.15 11.72 -3.63
C LYS A 260 -24.12 12.37 -5.02
N LYS A 261 -24.65 11.68 -6.03
CA LYS A 261 -24.67 12.15 -7.43
C LYS A 261 -25.49 13.43 -7.60
N TRP A 262 -26.67 13.50 -6.99
CA TRP A 262 -27.54 14.66 -7.13
C TRP A 262 -26.96 15.91 -6.43
N GLY A 263 -26.32 15.73 -5.27
CA GLY A 263 -25.63 16.79 -4.54
C GLY A 263 -24.48 17.42 -5.34
N LEU A 264 -23.80 16.66 -6.20
CA LEU A 264 -22.75 17.17 -7.10
C LEU A 264 -23.34 18.01 -8.25
N THR A 265 -24.49 17.62 -8.80
CA THR A 265 -25.08 18.29 -9.98
C THR A 265 -25.81 19.61 -9.70
N ASN A 266 -26.31 19.84 -8.47
CA ASN A 266 -27.12 21.01 -8.12
C ASN A 266 -26.36 22.12 -7.36
N GLY A 267 -25.05 21.98 -7.12
CA GLY A 267 -24.24 22.97 -6.42
C GLY A 267 -23.99 24.28 -7.20
N ARG A 268 -24.62 24.52 -8.35
CA ARG A 268 -24.52 25.80 -9.09
C ARG A 268 -25.41 26.87 -8.45
N LYS A 269 -24.89 27.52 -7.39
CA LYS A 269 -25.11 28.92 -6.94
C LYS A 269 -24.84 28.98 -5.42
N GLY A 270 -23.58 29.20 -5.07
CA GLY A 270 -23.01 29.24 -3.71
C GLY A 270 -21.49 29.23 -3.89
N SER A 271 -20.78 30.09 -3.16
CA SER A 271 -19.49 30.71 -3.47
C SER A 271 -18.47 29.88 -4.27
N LYS A 272 -17.71 30.59 -5.10
CA LYS A 272 -16.54 30.13 -5.87
C LYS A 272 -15.38 29.62 -4.99
N ILE A 273 -15.56 29.55 -3.67
CA ILE A 273 -14.49 29.28 -2.68
C ILE A 273 -14.51 27.81 -2.23
N GLU A 274 -15.67 27.16 -2.11
CA GLU A 274 -15.74 25.76 -1.61
C GLU A 274 -15.70 24.69 -2.72
N ARG A 275 -15.61 25.09 -3.98
CA ARG A 275 -15.64 24.17 -5.14
C ARG A 275 -14.25 23.76 -5.63
N ASN A 276 -13.23 24.50 -5.21
CA ASN A 276 -11.84 24.24 -5.57
C ASN A 276 -11.15 23.41 -4.47
N GLU A 277 -11.40 23.69 -3.19
CA GLU A 277 -10.64 23.04 -2.11
C GLU A 277 -10.93 21.54 -1.91
N CYS A 278 -12.13 21.02 -2.19
CA CYS A 278 -12.46 19.62 -1.85
C CYS A 278 -12.50 18.65 -3.06
N LEU A 279 -12.27 19.14 -4.29
CA LEU A 279 -12.16 18.32 -5.50
C LEU A 279 -10.85 18.54 -6.27
N GLU A 280 -10.11 19.63 -6.03
CA GLU A 280 -8.72 19.75 -6.51
C GLU A 280 -7.75 18.99 -5.59
N GLU A 281 -8.05 18.82 -4.30
CA GLU A 281 -7.22 18.03 -3.35
C GLU A 281 -7.13 16.53 -3.67
N PHE A 282 -7.99 15.97 -4.53
CA PHE A 282 -7.98 14.52 -4.87
C PHE A 282 -7.63 14.20 -6.33
N MET A 283 -7.17 15.17 -7.11
CA MET A 283 -6.49 14.90 -8.38
C MET A 283 -5.39 15.94 -8.66
N THR A 284 -4.68 16.40 -7.62
CA THR A 284 -3.43 17.10 -7.87
C THR A 284 -2.44 16.05 -8.37
N LYS A 285 -2.00 16.18 -9.63
CA LYS A 285 -0.96 15.31 -10.16
C LYS A 285 0.29 15.47 -9.30
N VAL A 286 1.13 14.44 -9.20
CA VAL A 286 2.38 14.53 -8.43
C VAL A 286 3.23 15.73 -8.87
N ASN A 287 3.26 16.01 -10.18
CA ASN A 287 3.95 17.16 -10.76
C ASN A 287 3.37 18.52 -10.34
N ASP A 288 2.10 18.57 -9.93
CA ASP A 288 1.39 19.78 -9.52
C ASP A 288 1.39 19.97 -7.99
N LEU A 289 1.90 19.00 -7.22
CA LEU A 289 1.97 19.12 -5.77
C LEU A 289 2.82 20.33 -5.37
N PRO A 290 2.38 21.20 -4.45
CA PRO A 290 3.20 22.33 -4.04
C PRO A 290 4.42 21.85 -3.27
N TYR A 291 5.60 22.35 -3.63
CA TYR A 291 6.79 22.24 -2.80
C TYR A 291 6.98 23.52 -2.00
N SER A 292 7.20 23.37 -0.71
CA SER A 292 7.65 24.44 0.16
C SER A 292 8.65 23.84 1.16
N ARG A 293 9.82 24.46 1.26
CA ARG A 293 10.85 24.06 2.22
C ARG A 293 10.30 24.23 3.64
N VAL A 294 10.36 23.15 4.43
CA VAL A 294 10.14 23.20 5.89
C VAL A 294 11.47 23.48 6.55
N THR A 295 11.53 24.49 7.43
CA THR A 295 12.83 24.91 7.98
C THR A 295 13.30 24.01 9.12
N LEU A 296 14.60 24.13 9.46
CA LEU A 296 15.19 23.45 10.59
C LEU A 296 14.50 23.91 11.89
N GLU A 297 14.29 25.22 12.02
CA GLU A 297 13.67 25.84 13.21
C GLU A 297 12.22 25.38 13.40
N GLU A 298 11.45 25.26 12.31
CA GLU A 298 10.07 24.76 12.36
C GLU A 298 10.02 23.33 12.88
N THR A 299 10.91 22.47 12.38
CA THR A 299 10.99 21.06 12.78
C THR A 299 11.53 20.92 14.21
N GLN A 300 12.59 21.66 14.59
CA GLN A 300 13.13 21.67 15.95
C GLN A 300 12.10 22.15 16.97
N ALA A 301 11.33 23.19 16.66
CA ALA A 301 10.26 23.65 17.54
C ALA A 301 9.21 22.57 17.80
N ALA A 302 8.97 21.63 16.86
CA ALA A 302 8.08 20.50 17.09
C ALA A 302 8.67 19.48 18.07
N PHE A 303 9.98 19.20 17.99
CA PHE A 303 10.69 18.37 18.97
C PHE A 303 10.70 19.01 20.36
N GLU A 304 10.96 20.32 20.46
CA GLU A 304 10.93 21.04 21.73
C GLU A 304 9.56 20.94 22.42
N ARG A 305 8.47 21.11 21.66
CA ARG A 305 7.11 20.91 22.17
C ARG A 305 6.89 19.48 22.66
N PHE A 306 7.37 18.49 21.91
CA PHE A 306 7.30 17.09 22.32
C PHE A 306 8.04 16.85 23.64
N PHE A 307 9.29 17.29 23.76
CA PHE A 307 10.09 17.09 24.98
C PHE A 307 9.48 17.77 26.20
N ALA A 308 8.97 19.00 26.05
CA ALA A 308 8.25 19.69 27.12
C ALA A 308 7.00 18.91 27.56
N ALA A 309 6.18 18.47 26.59
CA ALA A 309 4.96 17.73 26.89
C ALA A 309 5.23 16.37 27.56
N VAL A 310 6.28 15.66 27.14
CA VAL A 310 6.66 14.38 27.76
C VAL A 310 7.27 14.57 29.15
N GLY A 311 8.02 15.64 29.37
CA GLY A 311 8.57 15.97 30.70
C GLY A 311 7.50 16.18 31.77
N ASP A 312 6.34 16.70 31.38
CA ASP A 312 5.18 16.94 32.26
C ASP A 312 4.15 15.78 32.24
N ALA A 313 4.37 14.74 31.44
CA ALA A 313 3.40 13.68 31.22
C ALA A 313 3.18 12.81 32.47
N LYS A 314 1.91 12.54 32.78
CA LYS A 314 1.49 11.77 33.97
C LYS A 314 1.11 10.33 33.66
N ASN A 315 1.03 9.97 32.38
CA ASN A 315 0.62 8.66 31.90
C ASN A 315 1.06 8.46 30.43
N ALA A 316 0.99 7.23 29.94
CA ALA A 316 1.33 6.87 28.57
C ALA A 316 0.47 7.58 27.51
N ASP A 317 -0.81 7.85 27.79
CA ASP A 317 -1.72 8.50 26.84
C ASP A 317 -1.29 9.92 26.49
N GLU A 318 -0.74 10.66 27.46
CA GLU A 318 -0.17 12.00 27.27
C GLU A 318 1.09 11.95 26.41
N VAL A 319 1.98 10.95 26.62
CA VAL A 319 3.16 10.73 25.76
C VAL A 319 2.74 10.38 24.33
N LEU A 320 1.76 9.49 24.16
CA LEU A 320 1.22 9.13 22.85
C LEU A 320 0.55 10.33 22.15
N ALA A 321 -0.06 11.25 22.90
CA ALA A 321 -0.62 12.47 22.35
C ALA A 321 0.47 13.42 21.84
N ALA A 322 1.52 13.66 22.63
CA ALA A 322 2.67 14.45 22.21
C ALA A 322 3.35 13.84 20.96
N ARG A 323 3.54 12.52 20.96
CA ARG A 323 4.12 11.78 19.84
C ARG A 323 3.33 11.96 18.54
N ARG A 324 1.99 11.89 18.60
CA ARG A 324 1.14 12.13 17.42
C ARG A 324 1.31 13.51 16.83
N GLU A 325 1.47 14.54 17.67
CA GLU A 325 1.76 15.90 17.18
C GLU A 325 3.14 15.98 16.53
N LEU A 326 4.16 15.37 17.15
CA LEU A 326 5.51 15.32 16.59
C LEU A 326 5.52 14.64 15.21
N ILE A 327 4.90 13.46 15.09
CA ILE A 327 4.81 12.71 13.83
C ILE A 327 4.10 13.53 12.75
N ALA A 328 3.03 14.25 13.08
CA ALA A 328 2.35 15.10 12.12
C ALA A 328 3.22 16.25 11.59
N ASN A 329 4.15 16.78 12.40
CA ASN A 329 5.11 17.79 11.95
C ASN A 329 6.27 17.16 11.17
N ARG A 330 6.77 16.00 11.59
CA ARG A 330 7.77 15.24 10.85
C ARG A 330 7.30 14.86 9.45
N ASN A 331 6.07 14.36 9.32
CA ASN A 331 5.48 14.00 8.04
C ASN A 331 5.48 15.17 7.02
N LYS A 332 5.37 16.42 7.49
CA LYS A 332 5.50 17.61 6.63
C LYS A 332 6.91 17.81 6.11
N PHE A 333 7.89 17.71 7.01
CA PHE A 333 9.30 17.81 6.67
C PHE A 333 9.70 16.68 5.71
N ASP A 334 9.34 15.44 6.02
CA ASP A 334 9.62 14.27 5.18
C ASP A 334 8.89 14.35 3.84
N THR A 335 7.67 14.90 3.78
CA THR A 335 6.97 15.18 2.51
C THR A 335 7.70 16.23 1.67
N ALA A 336 8.18 17.31 2.27
CA ALA A 336 8.93 18.34 1.57
C ALA A 336 10.25 17.77 1.03
N TYR A 337 11.00 17.04 1.85
CA TYR A 337 12.21 16.34 1.44
C TYR A 337 11.94 15.36 0.28
N CYS A 338 10.91 14.52 0.40
CA CYS A 338 10.51 13.56 -0.62
C CYS A 338 10.22 14.25 -1.96
N LEU A 339 9.46 15.36 -1.96
CA LEU A 339 9.19 16.14 -3.17
C LEU A 339 10.46 16.78 -3.77
N ALA A 340 11.37 17.29 -2.93
CA ALA A 340 12.64 17.83 -3.40
C ALA A 340 13.52 16.74 -4.03
N ASN A 341 13.62 15.58 -3.37
CA ASN A 341 14.39 14.44 -3.85
C ASN A 341 13.83 13.90 -5.18
N ILE A 342 12.51 13.67 -5.27
CA ILE A 342 11.87 13.25 -6.53
C ILE A 342 12.24 14.20 -7.68
N ARG A 343 12.15 15.50 -7.46
CA ARG A 343 12.37 16.48 -8.53
C ARG A 343 13.85 16.66 -8.87
N PHE A 344 14.72 16.49 -7.88
CA PHE A 344 16.16 16.43 -8.08
C PHE A 344 16.56 15.20 -8.90
N THR A 345 16.10 14.00 -8.54
CA THR A 345 16.46 12.77 -9.28
C THR A 345 15.86 12.73 -10.68
N GLN A 346 14.70 13.38 -10.88
CA GLN A 346 14.11 13.61 -12.20
C GLN A 346 15.00 14.42 -13.15
N ASN A 347 15.78 15.36 -12.60
CA ASN A 347 16.77 16.15 -13.32
C ASN A 347 17.81 16.73 -12.35
N THR A 348 18.93 16.02 -12.19
CA THR A 348 20.00 16.35 -11.24
C THR A 348 20.76 17.63 -11.58
N ALA A 349 20.52 18.19 -12.77
CA ALA A 349 21.06 19.47 -13.23
C ALA A 349 20.12 20.66 -12.96
N ASP A 350 18.92 20.44 -12.40
CA ASP A 350 18.04 21.52 -11.98
C ASP A 350 18.65 22.29 -10.80
N PRO A 351 19.00 23.59 -10.96
CA PRO A 351 19.70 24.34 -9.93
C PRO A 351 18.82 24.60 -8.70
N PHE A 352 17.50 24.65 -8.85
CA PHE A 352 16.58 24.86 -7.72
C PHE A 352 16.58 23.60 -6.85
N TYR A 353 16.25 22.44 -7.42
CA TYR A 353 16.18 21.21 -6.64
C TYR A 353 17.55 20.71 -6.17
N LYS A 354 18.63 21.02 -6.88
CA LYS A 354 19.98 20.85 -6.34
C LYS A 354 20.21 21.69 -5.08
N GLY A 355 19.82 22.97 -5.09
CA GLY A 355 19.92 23.83 -3.91
C GLY A 355 19.00 23.40 -2.76
N GLU A 356 17.86 22.75 -3.05
CA GLU A 356 17.03 22.11 -2.02
C GLU A 356 17.71 20.87 -1.44
N MET A 357 18.31 20.02 -2.28
CA MET A 357 19.08 18.87 -1.80
C MET A 357 20.29 19.30 -0.96
N ASP A 358 21.03 20.33 -1.36
CA ASP A 358 22.13 20.88 -0.55
C ASP A 358 21.66 21.31 0.85
N TYR A 359 20.47 21.93 0.92
CA TYR A 359 19.86 22.25 2.20
C TYR A 359 19.53 21.01 3.03
N TYR A 360 18.94 19.98 2.44
CA TYR A 360 18.61 18.76 3.18
C TYR A 360 19.85 17.94 3.54
N ASP A 361 20.89 17.93 2.72
CA ASP A 361 22.18 17.29 3.01
C ASP A 361 22.78 17.88 4.30
N GLU A 362 22.63 19.19 4.52
CA GLU A 362 23.03 19.88 5.75
C GLU A 362 22.03 19.69 6.91
N VAL A 363 20.71 19.74 6.65
CA VAL A 363 19.69 19.81 7.71
C VAL A 363 19.23 18.45 8.22
N TYR A 364 19.15 17.43 7.38
CA TYR A 364 18.66 16.11 7.79
C TYR A 364 19.48 15.50 8.96
N PRO A 365 20.82 15.58 8.98
CA PRO A 365 21.63 15.15 10.13
C PRO A 365 21.31 15.88 11.45
N LEU A 366 20.95 17.16 11.39
CA LEU A 366 20.54 17.94 12.56
C LEU A 366 19.18 17.46 13.09
N ILE A 367 18.25 17.13 12.20
CA ILE A 367 16.95 16.54 12.55
C ILE A 367 17.12 15.11 13.09
N HIS A 368 18.03 14.31 12.52
CA HIS A 368 18.41 13.00 13.04
C HIS A 368 18.90 13.06 14.49
N ASN A 369 19.62 14.11 14.88
CA ASN A 369 20.04 14.30 16.26
C ASN A 369 18.84 14.51 17.19
N GLU A 370 17.84 15.28 16.78
CA GLU A 370 16.60 15.43 17.53
C GLU A 370 15.79 14.12 17.59
N LEU A 371 15.80 13.32 16.50
CA LEU A 371 15.20 12.00 16.48
C LEU A 371 15.88 11.04 17.46
N ALA A 372 17.21 11.02 17.51
CA ALA A 372 17.95 10.19 18.46
C ALA A 372 17.60 10.56 19.91
N LYS A 373 17.41 11.85 20.22
CA LYS A 373 16.91 12.30 21.53
C LYS A 373 15.48 11.81 21.79
N TYR A 374 14.59 11.94 20.80
CA TYR A 374 13.22 11.41 20.87
C TYR A 374 13.20 9.90 21.14
N TYR A 375 13.99 9.11 20.44
CA TYR A 375 14.09 7.66 20.66
C TYR A 375 14.59 7.33 22.07
N ARG A 376 15.61 8.04 22.58
CA ARG A 376 16.08 7.89 23.98
C ARG A 376 14.97 8.20 24.98
N VAL A 377 14.24 9.30 24.80
CA VAL A 377 13.12 9.67 25.66
C VAL A 377 12.02 8.60 25.66
N MET A 378 11.73 7.99 24.50
CA MET A 378 10.77 6.89 24.43
C MET A 378 11.27 5.64 25.16
N LEU A 379 12.57 5.30 25.02
CA LEU A 379 13.21 4.14 25.67
C LEU A 379 13.40 4.30 27.18
N GLU A 380 13.56 5.53 27.67
CA GLU A 380 13.78 5.86 29.08
C GLU A 380 12.49 6.27 29.80
N SER A 381 11.37 6.34 29.07
CA SER A 381 10.08 6.74 29.60
C SER A 381 9.67 5.88 30.81
N PRO A 382 9.21 6.47 31.93
CA PRO A 382 8.68 5.70 33.06
C PRO A 382 7.42 4.91 32.69
N PHE A 383 6.81 5.21 31.54
CA PHE A 383 5.63 4.54 30.99
C PHE A 383 5.99 3.58 29.84
N ARG A 384 7.26 3.20 29.69
CA ARG A 384 7.75 2.37 28.56
C ARG A 384 6.92 1.10 28.38
N LYS A 385 6.54 0.42 29.47
CA LYS A 385 5.79 -0.83 29.38
C LYS A 385 4.43 -0.62 28.70
N GLU A 386 3.67 0.38 29.13
CA GLU A 386 2.36 0.72 28.54
C GLU A 386 2.49 1.22 27.09
N LEU A 387 3.59 1.92 26.79
CA LEU A 387 3.89 2.37 25.43
C LEU A 387 4.24 1.20 24.51
N GLU A 388 5.04 0.23 24.96
CA GLU A 388 5.36 -1.00 24.23
C GLU A 388 4.12 -1.86 23.99
N GLU A 389 3.23 -1.98 24.98
CA GLU A 389 1.94 -2.68 24.83
C GLU A 389 1.05 -2.05 23.75
N THR A 390 1.15 -0.73 23.56
CA THR A 390 0.34 0.02 22.59
C THR A 390 0.97 0.09 21.20
N LEU A 391 2.28 0.34 21.13
CA LEU A 391 3.00 0.60 19.88
C LEU A 391 3.71 -0.64 19.30
N GLY A 392 3.90 -1.67 20.12
CA GLY A 392 4.56 -2.92 19.73
C GLY A 392 6.07 -2.93 20.00
N SER A 393 6.59 -4.12 20.31
CA SER A 393 8.00 -4.31 20.67
C SER A 393 8.97 -4.13 19.50
N VAL A 394 8.52 -4.37 18.26
CA VAL A 394 9.34 -4.17 17.06
C VAL A 394 9.76 -2.71 16.92
N LEU A 395 8.84 -1.77 17.18
CA LEU A 395 9.15 -0.34 17.15
C LEU A 395 10.23 0.04 18.16
N PHE A 396 10.15 -0.51 19.39
CA PHE A 396 11.14 -0.23 20.43
C PHE A 396 12.50 -0.85 20.12
N ALA A 397 12.54 -2.02 19.50
CA ALA A 397 13.80 -2.57 18.97
C ALA A 397 14.39 -1.65 17.88
N GLY A 398 13.54 -1.04 17.04
CA GLY A 398 13.93 0.00 16.08
C GLY A 398 14.52 1.23 16.77
N PHE A 399 13.92 1.71 17.85
CA PHE A 399 14.46 2.82 18.65
C PHE A 399 15.83 2.48 19.25
N GLU A 400 16.02 1.27 19.78
CA GLU A 400 17.33 0.81 20.30
C GLU A 400 18.40 0.77 19.21
N CYS A 401 18.02 0.40 17.98
CA CYS A 401 18.89 0.42 16.82
C CYS A 401 19.26 1.87 16.43
N ALA A 402 18.26 2.75 16.33
CA ALA A 402 18.44 4.14 15.92
C ALA A 402 19.32 4.95 16.89
N VAL A 403 19.20 4.75 18.21
CA VAL A 403 20.06 5.46 19.19
C VAL A 403 21.52 5.03 19.14
N LYS A 404 21.81 3.84 18.59
CA LYS A 404 23.16 3.32 18.34
C LYS A 404 23.71 3.73 16.99
N ALA A 405 22.83 4.15 16.08
CA ALA A 405 23.19 4.58 14.73
C ALA A 405 23.59 6.07 14.64
N HIS A 406 23.27 6.89 15.65
CA HIS A 406 23.46 8.34 15.55
C HIS A 406 23.83 9.02 16.88
N SER A 407 24.65 10.07 16.80
CA SER A 407 24.89 11.03 17.88
C SER A 407 25.31 12.39 17.34
N GLU A 408 25.22 13.42 18.20
CA GLU A 408 25.69 14.77 17.90
C GLU A 408 27.16 14.81 17.41
N ALA A 409 28.01 13.89 17.88
CA ALA A 409 29.42 13.86 17.53
C ALA A 409 29.71 13.60 16.04
N ILE A 410 28.75 13.00 15.32
CA ILE A 410 28.89 12.62 13.91
C ILE A 410 28.07 13.46 12.95
N VAL A 411 27.31 14.46 13.42
CA VAL A 411 26.45 15.30 12.57
C VAL A 411 27.24 15.94 11.42
N GLU A 412 28.38 16.57 11.70
CA GLU A 412 29.23 17.19 10.67
C GLU A 412 29.78 16.17 9.65
N ASP A 413 29.99 14.93 10.09
CA ASP A 413 30.48 13.87 9.21
C ASP A 413 29.35 13.34 8.31
N GLU A 414 28.13 13.20 8.83
CA GLU A 414 26.95 12.83 8.05
C GLU A 414 26.62 13.90 6.99
N GLN A 415 26.77 15.19 7.31
CA GLN A 415 26.60 16.27 6.31
C GLN A 415 27.61 16.14 5.16
N GLN A 416 28.88 15.82 5.48
CA GLN A 416 29.92 15.57 4.47
C GLN A 416 29.64 14.30 3.65
N GLU A 417 29.16 13.24 4.31
CA GLU A 417 28.73 12.01 3.64
C GLU A 417 27.60 12.30 2.65
N ASN A 418 26.53 12.99 3.08
CA ASN A 418 25.39 13.33 2.24
C ASN A 418 25.83 14.12 1.00
N ALA A 419 26.63 15.18 1.18
CA ALA A 419 27.14 15.99 0.07
C ALA A 419 27.95 15.16 -0.95
N LEU A 420 28.75 14.19 -0.49
CA LEU A 420 29.50 13.29 -1.37
C LEU A 420 28.59 12.29 -2.09
N THR A 421 27.53 11.80 -1.44
CA THR A 421 26.54 10.93 -2.11
C THR A 421 25.80 11.70 -3.20
N THR A 422 25.34 12.93 -2.92
CA THR A 422 24.75 13.83 -3.92
C THR A 422 25.73 14.12 -5.07
N GLU A 423 27.01 14.37 -4.77
CA GLU A 423 28.06 14.57 -5.77
C GLU A 423 28.24 13.33 -6.67
N TYR A 424 28.25 12.12 -6.09
CA TYR A 424 28.29 10.87 -6.85
C TYR A 424 27.07 10.73 -7.76
N SER A 425 25.85 10.93 -7.25
CA SER A 425 24.63 10.81 -8.04
C SER A 425 24.61 11.81 -9.21
N GLN A 426 25.06 13.04 -9.00
CA GLN A 426 25.20 14.04 -10.08
C GLN A 426 26.26 13.64 -11.11
N LEU A 427 27.43 13.15 -10.67
CA LEU A 427 28.48 12.69 -11.58
C LEU A 427 27.96 11.57 -12.49
N MET A 428 27.28 10.57 -11.90
CA MET A 428 26.76 9.43 -12.65
C MET A 428 25.61 9.82 -13.59
N ALA A 429 24.70 10.69 -13.15
CA ALA A 429 23.57 11.16 -13.97
C ALA A 429 24.02 12.07 -15.13
N GLY A 430 25.08 12.86 -14.93
CA GLY A 430 25.65 13.76 -15.92
C GLY A 430 26.59 13.08 -16.92
N MET A 431 27.06 11.86 -16.63
CA MET A 431 28.00 11.14 -17.48
C MET A 431 27.36 10.73 -18.81
N LEU A 432 28.04 11.03 -19.92
CA LEU A 432 27.65 10.64 -21.26
C LEU A 432 28.74 9.80 -21.90
N PHE A 433 28.33 8.73 -22.57
CA PHE A 433 29.20 7.74 -23.18
C PHE A 433 29.13 7.85 -24.71
N ASP A 434 30.28 7.70 -25.37
CA ASP A 434 30.36 7.68 -26.83
C ASP A 434 29.78 6.37 -27.39
N TRP A 435 28.74 6.49 -28.19
CA TRP A 435 28.06 5.38 -28.83
C TRP A 435 27.76 5.69 -30.30
N GLN A 436 28.52 5.08 -31.22
CA GLN A 436 28.32 5.22 -32.67
C GLN A 436 28.21 6.68 -33.18
N GLY A 437 28.96 7.60 -32.56
CA GLY A 437 28.96 9.02 -32.92
C GLY A 437 27.94 9.87 -32.14
N GLU A 438 27.12 9.25 -31.29
CA GLU A 438 26.21 9.91 -30.36
C GLU A 438 26.73 9.86 -28.92
N LYS A 439 26.22 10.74 -28.07
CA LYS A 439 26.49 10.77 -26.63
C LYS A 439 25.24 10.33 -25.89
N ILE A 440 25.30 9.18 -25.21
CA ILE A 440 24.13 8.61 -24.53
C ILE A 440 24.37 8.36 -23.02
N PRO A 441 23.34 8.40 -22.17
CA PRO A 441 23.46 8.07 -20.75
C PRO A 441 23.86 6.61 -20.52
N LEU A 442 24.50 6.32 -19.36
CA LEU A 442 24.90 4.96 -18.98
C LEU A 442 23.75 3.96 -19.02
N THR A 443 22.55 4.33 -18.54
CA THR A 443 21.39 3.43 -18.51
C THR A 443 20.95 2.96 -19.90
N VAL A 444 21.04 3.86 -20.89
CA VAL A 444 20.72 3.52 -22.29
C VAL A 444 21.81 2.65 -22.90
N LEU A 445 23.08 2.94 -22.60
CA LEU A 445 24.22 2.15 -23.07
C LEU A 445 24.22 0.73 -22.49
N ARG A 446 23.90 0.57 -21.19
CA ARG A 446 23.79 -0.74 -20.55
C ARG A 446 22.73 -1.62 -21.21
N GLY A 447 21.63 -1.04 -21.70
CA GLY A 447 20.63 -1.80 -22.45
C GLY A 447 21.18 -2.45 -23.74
N LYS A 448 22.29 -1.93 -24.29
CA LYS A 448 22.96 -2.52 -25.46
C LYS A 448 23.74 -3.80 -25.13
N LEU A 449 23.93 -4.13 -23.86
CA LEU A 449 24.49 -5.42 -23.43
C LEU A 449 23.49 -6.57 -23.59
N GLU A 450 22.20 -6.29 -23.80
CA GLU A 450 21.18 -7.31 -24.10
C GLU A 450 20.97 -7.53 -25.61
N ASP A 451 21.71 -6.82 -26.47
CA ASP A 451 21.53 -6.89 -27.92
C ASP A 451 21.85 -8.32 -28.45
N PRO A 452 21.03 -8.86 -29.38
CA PRO A 452 21.31 -10.17 -29.97
C PRO A 452 22.66 -10.24 -30.69
N ASP A 453 23.19 -9.13 -31.22
CA ASP A 453 24.48 -9.08 -31.91
C ASP A 453 25.66 -8.98 -30.93
N PRO A 454 26.55 -10.00 -30.86
CA PRO A 454 27.74 -9.95 -30.01
C PRO A 454 28.66 -8.75 -30.28
N ALA A 455 28.72 -8.25 -31.52
CA ALA A 455 29.53 -7.09 -31.86
C ALA A 455 29.00 -5.81 -31.20
N VAL A 456 27.67 -5.66 -31.14
CA VAL A 456 27.01 -4.55 -30.44
C VAL A 456 27.29 -4.63 -28.95
N ARG A 457 27.12 -5.81 -28.35
CA ARG A 457 27.39 -6.00 -26.92
C ARG A 457 28.84 -5.71 -26.55
N LYS A 458 29.79 -6.19 -27.37
CA LYS A 458 31.22 -5.92 -27.17
C LYS A 458 31.51 -4.42 -27.26
N ALA A 459 31.02 -3.74 -28.29
CA ALA A 459 31.19 -2.29 -28.42
C ALA A 459 30.59 -1.54 -27.22
N ALA A 460 29.48 -2.01 -26.67
CA ALA A 460 28.84 -1.39 -25.51
C ALA A 460 29.69 -1.55 -24.25
N ALA A 461 30.22 -2.75 -24.03
CA ALA A 461 31.14 -3.03 -22.94
C ALA A 461 32.43 -2.21 -23.02
N ASP A 462 33.02 -2.08 -24.21
CA ASP A 462 34.19 -1.23 -24.47
C ASP A 462 33.88 0.24 -24.15
N ALA A 463 32.73 0.75 -24.62
CA ALA A 463 32.31 2.12 -24.38
C ALA A 463 32.08 2.41 -22.88
N ILE A 464 31.48 1.48 -22.15
CA ILE A 464 31.32 1.57 -20.68
C ILE A 464 32.69 1.66 -20.02
N GLY A 465 33.62 0.76 -20.36
CA GLY A 465 34.97 0.76 -19.80
C GLY A 465 35.70 2.09 -20.04
N LEU A 466 35.68 2.59 -21.28
CA LEU A 466 36.33 3.87 -21.64
C LEU A 466 35.70 5.08 -20.93
N GLY A 467 34.37 5.14 -20.85
CA GLY A 467 33.68 6.25 -20.21
C GLY A 467 33.91 6.31 -18.71
N LEU A 468 33.92 5.15 -18.03
CA LEU A 468 34.25 5.08 -16.60
C LEU A 468 35.73 5.39 -16.36
N GLN A 469 36.63 4.88 -17.20
CA GLN A 469 38.06 5.16 -17.11
C GLN A 469 38.37 6.66 -17.17
N ALA A 470 37.68 7.40 -18.04
CA ALA A 470 37.82 8.85 -18.14
C ALA A 470 37.44 9.59 -16.83
N ASN A 471 36.68 8.94 -15.95
CA ASN A 471 36.22 9.48 -14.67
C ASN A 471 36.82 8.75 -13.46
N LYS A 472 37.79 7.84 -13.65
CA LYS A 472 38.41 7.01 -12.58
C LYS A 472 38.78 7.85 -11.37
N GLN A 473 39.57 8.90 -11.59
CA GLN A 473 40.09 9.74 -10.52
C GLN A 473 38.95 10.30 -9.64
N LYS A 474 37.86 10.77 -10.26
CA LYS A 474 36.75 11.36 -9.52
C LYS A 474 35.96 10.32 -8.74
N LEU A 475 35.71 9.15 -9.34
CA LEU A 475 35.04 8.03 -8.69
C LEU A 475 35.83 7.53 -7.48
N ASP A 476 37.14 7.35 -7.65
CA ASP A 476 38.05 6.92 -6.58
C ASP A 476 38.11 7.95 -5.45
N GLU A 477 38.25 9.25 -5.78
CA GLU A 477 38.28 10.33 -4.78
C GLU A 477 37.00 10.42 -3.97
N ILE A 478 35.82 10.26 -4.59
CA ILE A 478 34.55 10.30 -3.87
C ILE A 478 34.44 9.10 -2.93
N TYR A 479 34.71 7.89 -3.44
CA TYR A 479 34.58 6.69 -2.60
C TYR A 479 35.58 6.67 -1.46
N ASP A 480 36.82 7.10 -1.71
CA ASP A 480 37.84 7.17 -0.69
C ASP A 480 37.45 8.10 0.46
N LYS A 481 36.93 9.29 0.13
CA LYS A 481 36.41 10.21 1.15
C LYS A 481 35.24 9.60 1.92
N LEU A 482 34.29 8.95 1.23
CA LEU A 482 33.16 8.28 1.87
C LEU A 482 33.65 7.23 2.88
N VAL A 483 34.59 6.36 2.51
CA VAL A 483 35.15 5.32 3.39
C VAL A 483 35.79 5.93 4.64
N HIS A 484 36.63 6.96 4.47
CA HIS A 484 37.29 7.62 5.60
C HIS A 484 36.31 8.36 6.52
N ILE A 485 35.30 9.03 5.97
CA ILE A 485 34.25 9.71 6.76
C ILE A 485 33.45 8.68 7.55
N ARG A 486 33.02 7.60 6.91
CA ARG A 486 32.28 6.49 7.52
C ARG A 486 33.05 5.83 8.65
N ASP A 487 34.32 5.52 8.43
CA ASP A 487 35.19 4.98 9.48
C ASP A 487 35.40 5.97 10.64
N ARG A 488 35.59 7.26 10.34
CA ARG A 488 35.68 8.33 11.36
C ARG A 488 34.42 8.42 12.21
N MET A 489 33.23 8.37 11.60
CA MET A 489 31.96 8.33 12.32
C MET A 489 31.88 7.14 13.27
N ALA A 490 32.22 5.96 12.78
CA ALA A 490 32.18 4.75 13.58
C ALA A 490 33.11 4.82 14.80
N LYS A 491 34.34 5.32 14.62
CA LYS A 491 35.29 5.54 15.71
C LYS A 491 34.79 6.57 16.74
N LYS A 492 34.19 7.68 16.29
CA LYS A 492 33.56 8.67 17.18
C LYS A 492 32.40 8.08 17.99
N MET A 493 31.65 7.15 17.40
CA MET A 493 30.57 6.40 18.06
C MET A 493 31.08 5.28 18.98
N GLY A 494 32.39 5.01 19.03
CA GLY A 494 33.00 3.98 19.87
C GLY A 494 33.06 2.59 19.23
N TYR A 495 32.74 2.47 17.94
CA TYR A 495 32.85 1.22 17.19
C TYR A 495 34.25 1.00 16.62
N LYS A 496 34.61 -0.25 16.37
CA LYS A 496 35.91 -0.61 15.78
C LYS A 496 36.09 -0.03 14.39
N ASN A 497 35.04 -0.08 13.58
CA ASN A 497 34.98 0.39 12.20
C ASN A 497 33.51 0.54 11.76
N TYR A 498 33.28 0.95 10.51
CA TYR A 498 31.93 1.26 10.01
C TYR A 498 30.97 0.07 9.89
N VAL A 499 31.44 -1.18 9.94
CA VAL A 499 30.55 -2.35 9.80
C VAL A 499 29.44 -2.34 10.85
N GLU A 500 29.78 -2.13 12.12
CA GLU A 500 28.78 -2.13 13.20
C GLU A 500 27.81 -0.93 13.09
N LEU A 501 28.35 0.25 12.80
CA LEU A 501 27.53 1.46 12.59
C LEU A 501 26.58 1.27 11.39
N GLY A 502 27.06 0.71 10.28
CA GLY A 502 26.28 0.46 9.08
C GLY A 502 25.11 -0.49 9.33
N TYR A 503 25.32 -1.56 10.12
CA TYR A 503 24.23 -2.48 10.48
C TYR A 503 23.15 -1.78 11.33
N TYR A 504 23.53 -0.91 12.27
CA TYR A 504 22.56 -0.11 13.03
C TYR A 504 21.83 0.92 12.15
N ARG A 505 22.53 1.57 11.22
CA ARG A 505 21.92 2.49 10.25
C ARG A 505 20.93 1.80 9.31
N MET A 506 21.15 0.53 9.00
CA MET A 506 20.20 -0.31 8.26
C MET A 506 19.02 -0.83 9.11
N GLY A 507 18.93 -0.48 10.40
CA GLY A 507 17.79 -0.87 11.24
C GLY A 507 17.75 -2.37 11.57
N ARG A 508 18.88 -3.10 11.46
CA ARG A 508 18.91 -4.56 11.57
C ARG A 508 18.66 -5.04 13.00
N THR A 509 17.45 -5.54 13.25
CA THR A 509 17.01 -6.07 14.56
C THR A 509 16.79 -7.59 14.55
N GLY A 510 16.72 -8.22 13.38
CA GLY A 510 16.34 -9.64 13.21
C GLY A 510 17.45 -10.61 12.79
N TYR A 511 18.65 -10.11 12.44
CA TYR A 511 19.80 -10.92 12.04
C TYR A 511 21.13 -10.19 12.31
N THR A 512 22.23 -10.94 12.36
CA THR A 512 23.56 -10.43 12.73
C THR A 512 24.55 -10.53 11.57
N ARG A 513 25.71 -9.89 11.73
CA ARG A 513 26.86 -10.05 10.81
C ARG A 513 27.23 -11.51 10.57
N ASP A 514 27.32 -12.31 11.65
CA ASP A 514 27.71 -13.73 11.55
C ASP A 514 26.68 -14.54 10.74
N MET A 515 25.39 -14.20 10.85
CA MET A 515 24.35 -14.83 10.03
C MET A 515 24.50 -14.47 8.55
N VAL A 516 24.85 -13.22 8.24
CA VAL A 516 25.13 -12.78 6.87
C VAL A 516 26.38 -13.47 6.31
N GLU A 517 27.45 -13.59 7.10
CA GLU A 517 28.65 -14.32 6.70
C GLU A 517 28.35 -15.80 6.41
N HIS A 518 27.55 -16.44 7.25
CA HIS A 518 27.09 -17.81 7.02
C HIS A 518 26.21 -17.92 5.77
N PHE A 519 25.31 -16.95 5.53
CA PHE A 519 24.52 -16.90 4.31
C PHE A 519 25.41 -16.81 3.06
N ARG A 520 26.41 -15.92 3.06
CA ARG A 520 27.38 -15.80 1.94
C ARG A 520 28.17 -17.09 1.72
N ALA A 521 28.58 -17.77 2.79
CA ALA A 521 29.21 -19.09 2.70
C ALA A 521 28.28 -20.12 2.04
N ASN A 522 27.02 -20.18 2.46
CA ASN A 522 26.03 -21.09 1.87
C ASN A 522 25.75 -20.75 0.39
N VAL A 523 25.77 -19.47 -0.01
CA VAL A 523 25.69 -19.05 -1.41
C VAL A 523 26.87 -19.60 -2.21
N ARG A 524 28.11 -19.49 -1.71
CA ARG A 524 29.31 -20.05 -2.36
C ARG A 524 29.22 -21.56 -2.53
N GLU A 525 28.71 -22.27 -1.52
CA GLU A 525 28.63 -23.73 -1.56
C GLU A 525 27.46 -24.25 -2.41
N SER A 526 26.29 -23.60 -2.32
CA SER A 526 25.03 -24.13 -2.89
C SER A 526 24.61 -23.46 -4.20
N LEU A 527 24.87 -22.16 -4.38
CA LEU A 527 24.37 -21.41 -5.54
C LEU A 527 25.44 -21.17 -6.60
N VAL A 528 26.67 -20.84 -6.21
CA VAL A 528 27.76 -20.57 -7.18
C VAL A 528 27.97 -21.74 -8.15
N PRO A 529 28.00 -23.04 -7.72
CA PRO A 529 28.12 -24.15 -8.65
C PRO A 529 26.94 -24.27 -9.62
N VAL A 530 25.71 -24.03 -9.13
CA VAL A 530 24.48 -24.10 -9.94
C VAL A 530 24.46 -23.00 -11.00
N VAL A 531 24.78 -21.76 -10.60
CA VAL A 531 24.88 -20.61 -11.51
C VAL A 531 26.01 -20.79 -12.52
N SER A 532 27.17 -21.30 -12.08
CA SER A 532 28.29 -21.59 -12.97
C SER A 532 27.91 -22.61 -14.04
N ALA A 533 27.23 -23.70 -13.65
CA ALA A 533 26.74 -24.70 -14.60
C ALA A 533 25.67 -24.14 -15.55
N LEU A 534 24.81 -23.23 -15.08
CA LEU A 534 23.84 -22.52 -15.91
C LEU A 534 24.54 -21.64 -16.95
N LYS A 535 25.50 -20.81 -16.53
CA LYS A 535 26.22 -19.87 -17.40
C LYS A 535 27.13 -20.60 -18.39
N GLU A 536 27.75 -21.70 -17.98
CA GLU A 536 28.54 -22.55 -18.86
C GLU A 536 27.69 -23.21 -19.95
N ARG A 537 26.50 -23.72 -19.59
CA ARG A 537 25.55 -24.23 -20.58
C ARG A 537 25.10 -23.14 -21.57
N ILE A 538 24.86 -21.92 -21.09
CA ILE A 538 24.52 -20.78 -21.97
C ILE A 538 25.70 -20.47 -22.90
N ARG A 539 26.95 -20.48 -22.39
CA ARG A 539 28.18 -20.32 -23.20
C ARG A 539 28.23 -21.31 -24.35
N GLU A 540 28.01 -22.59 -24.05
CA GLU A 540 28.00 -23.69 -25.04
C GLU A 540 26.87 -23.51 -26.07
N GLU A 541 25.64 -23.22 -25.61
CA GLU A 541 24.47 -23.04 -26.47
C GLU A 541 24.60 -21.83 -27.41
N MET A 542 25.25 -20.76 -26.93
CA MET A 542 25.56 -19.57 -27.71
C MET A 542 26.79 -19.75 -28.62
N GLY A 543 27.57 -20.82 -28.43
CA GLY A 543 28.80 -21.09 -29.20
C GLY A 543 29.93 -20.09 -28.90
N LEU A 544 30.03 -19.63 -27.66
CA LEU A 544 31.06 -18.67 -27.22
C LEU A 544 32.32 -19.41 -26.76
N ASP A 545 33.50 -18.94 -27.13
CA ASP A 545 34.77 -19.54 -26.65
C ASP A 545 34.97 -19.32 -25.14
N GLU A 546 34.69 -18.11 -24.67
CA GLU A 546 34.72 -17.70 -23.27
C GLU A 546 33.46 -16.89 -22.95
N PHE A 547 32.98 -16.96 -21.70
CA PHE A 547 31.82 -16.18 -21.27
C PHE A 547 32.27 -14.80 -20.76
N ARG A 548 32.22 -13.80 -21.64
CA ARG A 548 32.73 -12.44 -21.36
C ARG A 548 31.68 -11.58 -20.66
N PHE A 549 32.10 -10.48 -20.04
CA PHE A 549 31.21 -9.46 -19.48
C PHE A 549 30.16 -8.97 -20.48
N SER A 550 30.54 -8.79 -21.75
CA SER A 550 29.62 -8.41 -22.83
C SER A 550 28.51 -9.43 -23.10
N ASP A 551 28.67 -10.68 -22.67
CA ASP A 551 27.69 -11.76 -22.90
C ASP A 551 26.83 -12.05 -21.68
N ASN A 552 27.13 -11.42 -20.53
CA ASN A 552 26.51 -11.77 -19.25
C ASN A 552 25.00 -11.56 -19.20
N GLU A 553 24.51 -10.55 -19.92
CA GLU A 553 23.11 -10.15 -19.90
C GLU A 553 22.24 -10.94 -20.89
N VAL A 554 22.82 -11.80 -21.74
CA VAL A 554 22.08 -12.60 -22.73
C VAL A 554 21.97 -14.05 -22.28
N TYR A 555 20.76 -14.60 -22.32
CA TYR A 555 20.46 -15.94 -21.81
C TYR A 555 20.01 -16.94 -22.89
N THR A 556 19.74 -16.49 -24.11
CA THR A 556 19.28 -17.34 -25.23
C THR A 556 19.96 -16.95 -26.53
N LYS A 557 20.16 -17.93 -27.43
CA LYS A 557 20.81 -17.70 -28.74
C LYS A 557 20.03 -16.73 -29.63
N GLU A 558 18.71 -16.72 -29.49
CA GLU A 558 17.79 -15.82 -30.21
C GLU A 558 17.82 -14.37 -29.67
N GLY A 559 18.65 -14.09 -28.64
CA GLY A 559 18.67 -12.84 -27.89
C GLY A 559 17.52 -12.74 -26.88
N ASN A 560 17.60 -11.84 -25.91
CA ASN A 560 16.52 -11.63 -24.94
C ASN A 560 15.23 -11.12 -25.63
N PRO A 561 14.03 -11.36 -25.06
CA PRO A 561 12.81 -10.74 -25.55
C PRO A 561 12.89 -9.21 -25.49
N PRO A 562 12.75 -8.49 -26.62
CA PRO A 562 12.76 -7.03 -26.56
C PRO A 562 11.48 -6.53 -25.89
N PHE A 563 11.59 -5.45 -25.12
CA PHE A 563 10.44 -4.73 -24.63
C PHE A 563 9.99 -3.72 -25.69
N THR A 564 8.88 -4.03 -26.37
CA THR A 564 8.45 -3.27 -27.57
C THR A 564 7.32 -2.28 -27.31
N LEU A 565 6.76 -2.25 -26.11
CA LEU A 565 5.63 -1.38 -25.79
C LEU A 565 6.11 0.05 -25.56
N THR A 566 5.36 1.02 -26.06
CA THR A 566 5.51 2.41 -25.61
C THR A 566 5.09 2.54 -24.15
N ILE A 567 5.54 3.58 -23.44
CA ILE A 567 5.16 3.80 -22.03
C ILE A 567 3.64 3.79 -21.82
N PRO A 568 2.81 4.49 -22.63
CA PRO A 568 1.35 4.42 -22.48
C PRO A 568 0.77 3.02 -22.69
N GLU A 569 1.32 2.25 -23.64
CA GLU A 569 0.90 0.86 -23.87
C GLU A 569 1.32 -0.04 -22.71
N ALA A 570 2.54 0.13 -22.17
CA ALA A 570 3.03 -0.59 -21.01
C ALA A 570 2.15 -0.35 -19.78
N PHE A 571 1.75 0.90 -19.52
CA PHE A 571 0.84 1.23 -18.43
C PHE A 571 -0.56 0.67 -18.66
N HIS A 572 -1.05 0.67 -19.91
CA HIS A 572 -2.32 0.04 -20.23
C HIS A 572 -2.29 -1.47 -19.94
N GLU A 573 -1.26 -2.17 -20.41
CA GLU A 573 -1.10 -3.60 -20.18
C GLU A 573 -0.85 -3.94 -18.71
N ALA A 574 -0.11 -3.11 -17.98
CA ALA A 574 0.07 -3.25 -16.53
C ALA A 574 -1.25 -3.07 -15.76
N SER A 575 -2.07 -2.07 -16.13
CA SER A 575 -3.42 -1.90 -15.58
C SER A 575 -4.26 -3.16 -15.81
N GLN A 576 -4.30 -3.68 -17.05
CA GLN A 576 -5.05 -4.90 -17.35
C GLN A 576 -4.52 -6.10 -16.54
N MET A 577 -3.20 -6.29 -16.48
CA MET A 577 -2.56 -7.33 -15.67
C MET A 577 -2.98 -7.26 -14.20
N TYR A 578 -2.89 -6.09 -13.57
CA TYR A 578 -3.20 -5.96 -12.15
C TYR A 578 -4.70 -6.12 -11.85
N HIS A 579 -5.60 -5.72 -12.78
CA HIS A 579 -7.03 -6.01 -12.64
C HIS A 579 -7.36 -7.49 -12.77
N GLU A 580 -6.63 -8.22 -13.64
CA GLU A 580 -6.76 -9.67 -13.77
C GLU A 580 -6.17 -10.42 -12.57
N MET A 581 -5.13 -9.87 -11.96
CA MET A 581 -4.53 -10.39 -10.73
C MET A 581 -5.45 -10.21 -9.51
N ASP A 582 -5.88 -8.97 -9.25
CA ASP A 582 -6.81 -8.64 -8.16
C ASP A 582 -7.42 -7.25 -8.43
N ALA A 583 -8.74 -7.15 -8.46
CA ALA A 583 -9.43 -5.89 -8.77
C ALA A 583 -9.05 -4.72 -7.82
N GLY A 584 -8.63 -4.99 -6.59
CA GLY A 584 -8.12 -3.98 -5.67
C GLY A 584 -6.71 -3.50 -6.04
N ILE A 585 -5.83 -4.42 -6.44
CA ILE A 585 -4.49 -4.10 -6.92
C ILE A 585 -4.57 -3.30 -8.23
N GLY A 586 -5.41 -3.73 -9.18
CA GLY A 586 -5.65 -3.03 -10.44
C GLY A 586 -6.19 -1.60 -10.23
N ALA A 587 -7.17 -1.43 -9.34
CA ALA A 587 -7.69 -0.10 -9.01
C ALA A 587 -6.62 0.82 -8.37
N PHE A 588 -5.71 0.25 -7.56
CA PHE A 588 -4.61 1.01 -6.99
C PHE A 588 -3.59 1.44 -8.06
N PHE A 589 -3.21 0.55 -8.99
CA PHE A 589 -2.34 0.92 -10.13
C PHE A 589 -2.95 2.03 -10.99
N ASP A 590 -4.26 1.93 -11.30
CA ASP A 590 -4.97 2.98 -12.03
C ASP A 590 -4.88 4.33 -11.30
N SER A 591 -5.07 4.33 -9.97
CA SER A 591 -4.99 5.55 -9.18
C SER A 591 -3.61 6.22 -9.24
N MET A 592 -2.51 5.44 -9.23
CA MET A 592 -1.16 5.97 -9.38
C MET A 592 -0.94 6.57 -10.78
N THR A 593 -1.42 5.88 -11.82
CA THR A 593 -1.33 6.37 -13.20
C THR A 593 -2.15 7.65 -13.38
N GLU A 594 -3.36 7.70 -12.81
CA GLU A 594 -4.22 8.88 -12.77
C GLU A 594 -3.62 10.03 -11.95
N ALA A 595 -2.80 9.75 -10.94
CA ALA A 595 -2.04 10.76 -10.19
C ALA A 595 -0.76 11.22 -10.91
N GLY A 596 -0.34 10.55 -11.99
CA GLY A 596 0.95 10.82 -12.63
C GLY A 596 2.13 10.47 -11.71
N ALA A 597 1.98 9.43 -10.89
CA ALA A 597 2.92 9.03 -9.87
C ALA A 597 3.98 8.02 -10.37
N LEU A 598 4.24 8.01 -11.68
CA LEU A 598 5.24 7.15 -12.31
C LEU A 598 6.08 8.00 -13.27
N ASP A 599 7.39 8.04 -13.06
CA ASP A 599 8.37 8.61 -14.00
C ASP A 599 9.39 7.57 -14.42
N VAL A 600 9.10 6.88 -15.53
CA VAL A 600 9.86 5.72 -15.99
C VAL A 600 10.78 6.00 -17.18
N GLU A 601 10.68 7.15 -17.84
CA GLU A 601 11.47 7.43 -19.06
C GLU A 601 12.93 7.79 -18.73
N SER A 602 13.90 7.13 -19.38
CA SER A 602 15.33 7.44 -19.26
C SER A 602 15.71 8.69 -20.06
N ARG A 603 16.47 9.61 -19.45
CA ARG A 603 16.92 10.88 -20.08
C ARG A 603 18.24 11.38 -19.48
N HIS A 604 18.95 12.24 -20.21
CA HIS A 604 20.18 12.87 -19.69
C HIS A 604 19.90 13.67 -18.41
N ASN A 605 20.84 13.64 -17.47
CA ASN A 605 20.74 14.22 -16.12
C ASN A 605 19.67 13.61 -15.19
N LYS A 606 18.91 12.60 -15.63
CA LYS A 606 18.08 11.81 -14.72
C LYS A 606 18.98 10.86 -13.93
N ALA A 607 18.73 10.71 -12.64
CA ALA A 607 19.43 9.76 -11.79
C ALA A 607 19.27 8.32 -12.34
N GLY A 608 20.31 7.50 -12.18
CA GLY A 608 20.28 6.09 -12.60
C GLY A 608 19.40 5.21 -11.70
N GLY A 609 19.10 4.00 -12.15
CA GLY A 609 18.37 3.00 -11.35
C GLY A 609 16.86 3.16 -11.35
N GLY A 610 16.22 2.63 -10.31
CA GLY A 610 14.80 2.72 -10.00
C GLY A 610 14.61 2.81 -8.49
N TYR A 611 13.51 3.40 -8.05
CA TYR A 611 13.10 3.39 -6.65
C TYR A 611 11.61 3.68 -6.50
N CYS A 612 11.09 3.35 -5.32
CA CYS A 612 9.79 3.75 -4.84
C CYS A 612 9.93 4.60 -3.58
N THR A 613 9.11 5.64 -3.45
CA THR A 613 9.02 6.48 -2.24
C THR A 613 7.56 6.84 -1.94
N PHE A 614 7.30 7.43 -0.77
CA PHE A 614 5.96 7.75 -0.31
C PHE A 614 5.82 9.23 0.06
N ILE A 615 4.88 9.93 -0.58
CA ILE A 615 4.58 11.34 -0.33
C ILE A 615 3.53 11.42 0.78
N GLY A 616 4.00 11.48 2.02
CA GLY A 616 3.21 11.20 3.22
C GLY A 616 1.97 12.06 3.46
N GLU A 617 2.03 13.39 3.30
CA GLU A 617 0.84 14.25 3.47
C GLU A 617 -0.23 14.02 2.39
N TYR A 618 0.15 13.42 1.27
CA TYR A 618 -0.73 13.17 0.13
C TYR A 618 -1.15 11.70 0.00
N HIS A 619 -0.68 10.82 0.91
CA HIS A 619 -0.94 9.39 0.87
C HIS A 619 -0.64 8.75 -0.51
N GLN A 620 0.43 9.22 -1.15
CA GLN A 620 0.72 8.93 -2.56
C GLN A 620 2.10 8.29 -2.72
N PRO A 621 2.17 6.98 -3.05
CA PRO A 621 3.40 6.37 -3.51
C PRO A 621 3.86 6.97 -4.84
N PHE A 622 5.16 6.98 -5.11
CA PHE A 622 5.76 7.43 -6.36
C PHE A 622 6.78 6.40 -6.87
N ILE A 623 6.73 6.09 -8.17
CA ILE A 623 7.65 5.17 -8.84
C ILE A 623 8.58 5.97 -9.75
N PHE A 624 9.88 5.77 -9.58
CA PHE A 624 10.93 6.27 -10.44
C PHE A 624 11.63 5.09 -11.10
N ALA A 625 11.83 5.14 -12.42
CA ALA A 625 12.57 4.12 -13.14
C ALA A 625 13.22 4.69 -14.41
N ASN A 626 14.04 3.88 -15.10
CA ASN A 626 14.71 4.26 -16.33
C ASN A 626 14.55 3.18 -17.42
N PHE A 627 13.47 3.29 -18.19
CA PHE A 627 13.17 2.39 -19.31
C PHE A 627 14.20 2.58 -20.44
N ASN A 628 14.69 1.46 -20.96
CA ASN A 628 15.70 1.42 -22.03
C ASN A 628 15.39 0.41 -23.14
N GLY A 629 14.18 -0.18 -23.16
CA GLY A 629 13.70 -1.10 -24.19
C GLY A 629 14.11 -2.56 -23.99
N THR A 630 14.68 -2.90 -22.84
CA THR A 630 15.07 -4.28 -22.48
C THR A 630 14.02 -4.97 -21.63
N THR A 631 14.21 -6.26 -21.37
CA THR A 631 13.35 -7.00 -20.41
C THR A 631 13.27 -6.35 -19.04
N ALA A 632 14.33 -5.62 -18.64
CA ALA A 632 14.40 -4.91 -17.37
C ALA A 632 13.31 -3.84 -17.18
N ASP A 633 12.71 -3.33 -18.27
CA ASP A 633 11.61 -2.35 -18.19
C ASP A 633 10.35 -2.97 -17.55
N ALA A 634 10.08 -4.25 -17.83
CA ALA A 634 9.01 -4.99 -17.15
C ALA A 634 9.39 -5.33 -15.71
N ASP A 635 10.65 -5.75 -15.50
CA ASP A 635 11.19 -6.11 -14.19
C ASP A 635 11.03 -4.91 -13.23
N VAL A 636 11.59 -3.75 -13.57
CA VAL A 636 11.53 -2.55 -12.73
C VAL A 636 10.10 -2.04 -12.53
N LEU A 637 9.23 -2.13 -13.54
CA LEU A 637 7.83 -1.71 -13.38
C LEU A 637 7.10 -2.57 -12.34
N THR A 638 7.32 -3.88 -12.35
CA THR A 638 6.69 -4.79 -11.40
C THR A 638 7.35 -4.75 -10.02
N HIS A 639 8.67 -4.61 -9.96
CA HIS A 639 9.45 -4.40 -8.74
C HIS A 639 8.97 -3.17 -7.97
N GLU A 640 9.03 -1.99 -8.60
CA GLU A 640 8.69 -0.73 -7.93
C GLU A 640 7.20 -0.65 -7.58
N PHE A 641 6.32 -1.28 -8.38
CA PHE A 641 4.92 -1.38 -8.02
C PHE A 641 4.69 -2.30 -6.81
N GLY A 642 5.50 -3.34 -6.62
CA GLY A 642 5.46 -4.15 -5.40
C GLY A 642 5.76 -3.32 -4.14
N HIS A 643 6.77 -2.43 -4.19
CA HIS A 643 7.01 -1.45 -3.13
C HIS A 643 5.84 -0.49 -2.95
N ALA A 644 5.34 0.11 -4.04
CA ALA A 644 4.24 1.07 -3.97
C ALA A 644 2.96 0.44 -3.37
N PHE A 645 2.68 -0.81 -3.71
CA PHE A 645 1.56 -1.57 -3.15
C PHE A 645 1.76 -1.86 -1.66
N ALA A 646 2.99 -2.15 -1.24
CA ALA A 646 3.32 -2.32 0.17
C ALA A 646 3.12 -1.03 0.96
N ALA A 647 3.69 0.09 0.51
CA ALA A 647 3.49 1.40 1.13
C ALA A 647 2.00 1.76 1.23
N HIS A 648 1.21 1.50 0.18
CA HIS A 648 -0.23 1.72 0.20
C HIS A 648 -0.96 0.86 1.25
N CYS A 649 -0.58 -0.41 1.37
CA CYS A 649 -1.19 -1.32 2.35
C CYS A 649 -0.86 -0.94 3.79
N ILE A 650 0.37 -0.49 4.06
CA ILE A 650 0.81 0.03 5.36
C ILE A 650 0.05 1.32 5.73
N ASP A 651 -0.05 2.26 4.80
CA ASP A 651 -0.81 3.51 4.98
C ASP A 651 -2.30 3.27 5.27
N VAL A 652 -2.97 2.49 4.41
CA VAL A 652 -4.39 2.15 4.59
C VAL A 652 -4.62 1.29 5.84
N GLY A 653 -3.64 0.47 6.22
CA GLY A 653 -3.63 -0.34 7.42
C GLY A 653 -3.50 0.48 8.71
N GLY A 654 -3.02 1.73 8.62
CA GLY A 654 -2.75 2.58 9.77
C GLY A 654 -1.60 2.05 10.62
N VAL A 655 -0.61 1.43 9.98
CA VAL A 655 0.65 1.04 10.64
C VAL A 655 1.36 2.30 11.12
N ASP A 656 2.10 2.15 12.21
CA ASP A 656 2.79 3.28 12.83
C ASP A 656 3.85 3.86 11.88
N TYR A 657 3.92 5.19 11.84
CA TYR A 657 4.82 5.96 10.97
C TYR A 657 6.30 5.56 11.12
N ASP A 658 6.75 5.26 12.34
CA ASP A 658 8.14 4.89 12.60
C ASP A 658 8.43 3.39 12.30
N ILE A 659 7.41 2.58 12.01
CA ILE A 659 7.55 1.16 11.63
C ILE A 659 7.63 1.00 10.11
N ASP A 660 6.75 1.69 9.39
CA ASP A 660 6.60 1.61 7.92
C ASP A 660 6.50 0.14 7.40
N VAL A 661 7.02 -0.13 6.20
CA VAL A 661 7.08 -1.47 5.58
C VAL A 661 8.07 -2.42 6.28
N GLY A 662 8.88 -1.95 7.23
CA GLY A 662 9.91 -2.71 7.94
C GLY A 662 11.33 -2.45 7.44
N GLY A 663 12.24 -3.38 7.75
CA GLY A 663 13.64 -3.32 7.28
C GLY A 663 13.73 -3.46 5.76
N MET A 664 14.88 -3.06 5.19
CA MET A 664 15.06 -3.06 3.73
C MET A 664 14.97 -4.47 3.13
N GLU A 665 15.42 -5.51 3.83
CA GLU A 665 15.22 -6.89 3.37
C GLU A 665 13.74 -7.28 3.29
N THR A 666 12.90 -6.72 4.17
CA THR A 666 11.46 -6.90 4.12
C THR A 666 10.86 -6.10 2.97
N ALA A 667 11.31 -4.86 2.77
CA ALA A 667 10.91 -4.00 1.65
C ALA A 667 11.10 -4.71 0.31
N GLU A 668 12.28 -5.31 0.11
CA GLU A 668 12.64 -6.05 -1.11
C GLU A 668 11.87 -7.36 -1.30
N CYS A 669 11.39 -7.98 -0.21
CA CYS A 669 10.51 -9.14 -0.35
C CYS A 669 9.21 -8.77 -1.05
N HIS A 670 8.71 -7.54 -0.86
CA HIS A 670 7.48 -7.10 -1.51
C HIS A 670 7.68 -6.94 -3.03
N SER A 671 8.72 -6.20 -3.43
CA SER A 671 9.02 -5.92 -4.82
C SER A 671 9.37 -7.18 -5.62
N MET A 672 10.37 -7.95 -5.16
CA MET A 672 10.85 -9.14 -5.87
C MET A 672 9.81 -10.25 -5.96
N SER A 673 8.95 -10.38 -4.95
CA SER A 673 7.85 -11.37 -5.02
C SER A 673 6.76 -10.95 -6.01
N MET A 674 6.49 -9.65 -6.14
CA MET A 674 5.54 -9.13 -7.12
C MET A 674 5.97 -9.45 -8.56
N GLU A 675 7.27 -9.36 -8.87
CA GLU A 675 7.81 -9.73 -10.19
C GLU A 675 7.39 -11.15 -10.60
N PHE A 676 7.55 -12.14 -9.71
CA PHE A 676 7.15 -13.52 -9.99
C PHE A 676 5.64 -13.72 -9.99
N LEU A 677 4.89 -13.02 -9.13
CA LEU A 677 3.43 -13.11 -9.12
C LEU A 677 2.81 -12.54 -10.40
N CYS A 678 3.51 -11.64 -11.09
CA CYS A 678 3.12 -11.11 -12.40
C CYS A 678 3.38 -12.09 -13.57
N TRP A 679 4.11 -13.18 -13.38
CA TRP A 679 4.48 -14.11 -14.44
C TRP A 679 3.32 -14.63 -15.31
N PRO A 680 2.14 -15.02 -14.77
CA PRO A 680 1.04 -15.51 -15.59
C PRO A 680 0.55 -14.51 -16.64
N TYR A 681 0.86 -13.24 -16.47
CA TYR A 681 0.35 -12.14 -17.30
C TYR A 681 1.38 -11.60 -18.30
N MET A 682 2.59 -12.15 -18.31
CA MET A 682 3.71 -11.66 -19.14
C MET A 682 3.50 -11.75 -20.65
N LYS A 683 2.51 -12.53 -21.11
CA LYS A 683 2.02 -12.51 -22.50
C LYS A 683 1.60 -11.11 -22.95
N ARG A 684 1.15 -10.25 -22.03
CA ARG A 684 0.74 -8.87 -22.32
C ARG A 684 1.90 -7.99 -22.80
N PHE A 685 3.08 -8.18 -22.20
CA PHE A 685 4.28 -7.41 -22.51
C PHE A 685 5.09 -8.04 -23.65
N PHE A 686 5.27 -9.37 -23.61
CA PHE A 686 6.21 -10.08 -24.48
C PHE A 686 5.54 -10.97 -25.55
N LYS A 687 4.21 -11.04 -25.57
CA LYS A 687 3.44 -11.84 -26.55
C LYS A 687 3.93 -13.29 -26.57
N GLU A 688 4.25 -13.82 -27.75
CA GLU A 688 4.74 -15.20 -27.89
C GLU A 688 6.16 -15.42 -27.37
N ARG A 689 6.88 -14.35 -26.96
CA ARG A 689 8.19 -14.43 -26.32
C ARG A 689 8.15 -14.46 -24.79
N GLU A 690 6.97 -14.57 -24.17
CA GLU A 690 6.83 -14.59 -22.70
C GLU A 690 7.64 -15.69 -22.01
N GLN A 691 7.81 -16.86 -22.63
CA GLN A 691 8.62 -17.94 -22.05
C GLN A 691 10.10 -17.57 -22.01
N GLY A 692 10.59 -16.90 -23.07
CA GLY A 692 11.94 -16.34 -23.09
C GLY A 692 12.15 -15.30 -21.98
N TYR A 693 11.11 -14.53 -21.65
CA TYR A 693 11.16 -13.56 -20.55
C TYR A 693 11.24 -14.29 -19.22
N ARG A 694 10.36 -15.24 -18.94
CA ARG A 694 10.38 -16.04 -17.70
C ARG A 694 11.71 -16.76 -17.51
N TYR A 695 12.28 -17.31 -18.58
CA TYR A 695 13.60 -17.95 -18.55
C TYR A 695 14.72 -16.95 -18.24
N LYS A 696 14.80 -15.82 -18.96
CA LYS A 696 15.76 -14.74 -18.66
C LYS A 696 15.62 -14.30 -17.22
N HIS A 697 14.42 -13.88 -16.83
CA HIS A 697 14.11 -13.34 -15.50
C HIS A 697 14.55 -14.29 -14.39
N LEU A 698 14.21 -15.58 -14.48
CA LEU A 698 14.60 -16.55 -13.45
C LEU A 698 16.09 -16.86 -13.45
N ALA A 699 16.70 -17.01 -14.63
CA ALA A 699 18.14 -17.24 -14.75
C ALA A 699 18.95 -16.06 -14.19
N ASP A 700 18.47 -14.84 -14.44
CA ASP A 700 19.07 -13.60 -13.98
C ASP A 700 18.92 -13.41 -12.48
N ALA A 701 17.71 -13.57 -11.94
CA ALA A 701 17.44 -13.57 -10.51
C ALA A 701 18.29 -14.60 -9.75
N LEU A 702 18.52 -15.79 -10.32
CA LEU A 702 19.38 -16.81 -9.71
C LEU A 702 20.86 -16.40 -9.78
N SER A 703 21.29 -15.82 -10.89
CA SER A 703 22.66 -15.33 -11.11
C SER A 703 22.97 -14.06 -10.28
N PHE A 704 21.94 -13.34 -9.86
CA PHE A 704 22.04 -12.13 -9.06
C PHE A 704 22.56 -12.40 -7.64
N ILE A 705 22.11 -13.47 -6.97
CA ILE A 705 22.48 -13.71 -5.56
C ILE A 705 24.01 -13.80 -5.35
N PRO A 706 24.79 -14.56 -6.16
CA PRO A 706 26.24 -14.52 -6.08
C PRO A 706 26.84 -13.12 -6.28
N TYR A 707 26.33 -12.37 -7.25
CA TYR A 707 26.77 -10.99 -7.46
C TYR A 707 26.46 -10.10 -6.26
N GLY A 708 25.27 -10.25 -5.66
CA GLY A 708 24.91 -9.44 -4.51
C GLY A 708 25.77 -9.73 -3.28
N CYS A 709 26.21 -10.98 -3.11
CA CYS A 709 27.18 -11.37 -2.09
C CYS A 709 28.58 -10.79 -2.33
N ILE A 710 29.01 -10.59 -3.60
CA ILE A 710 30.25 -9.86 -3.90
C ILE A 710 30.16 -8.44 -3.33
N VAL A 711 29.06 -7.73 -3.61
CA VAL A 711 28.89 -6.33 -3.20
C VAL A 711 28.86 -6.20 -1.67
N ASP A 712 28.19 -7.11 -0.97
CA ASP A 712 28.16 -7.12 0.50
C ASP A 712 29.52 -7.46 1.11
N GLU A 713 30.18 -8.53 0.63
CA GLU A 713 31.50 -8.94 1.16
C GLU A 713 32.58 -7.91 0.84
N PHE A 714 32.52 -7.26 -0.33
CA PHE A 714 33.39 -6.15 -0.68
C PHE A 714 33.28 -5.01 0.32
N GLN A 715 32.06 -4.62 0.71
CA GLN A 715 31.86 -3.56 1.69
C GLN A 715 32.40 -3.95 3.07
N HIS A 716 32.21 -5.20 3.49
CA HIS A 716 32.84 -5.71 4.71
C HIS A 716 34.36 -5.54 4.67
N LEU A 717 35.02 -5.96 3.58
CA LEU A 717 36.47 -5.83 3.43
C LEU A 717 36.92 -4.36 3.44
N VAL A 718 36.25 -3.48 2.67
CA VAL A 718 36.59 -2.05 2.60
C VAL A 718 36.48 -1.38 3.96
N TYR A 719 35.38 -1.60 4.70
CA TYR A 719 35.20 -0.98 6.01
C TYR A 719 36.01 -1.65 7.12
N GLU A 720 36.47 -2.87 6.94
CA GLU A 720 37.45 -3.51 7.83
C GLU A 720 38.89 -3.06 7.57
N HIS A 721 39.15 -2.54 6.36
CA HIS A 721 40.43 -2.00 5.90
C HIS A 721 40.28 -0.58 5.32
N PRO A 722 39.90 0.41 6.15
CA PRO A 722 39.59 1.76 5.66
C PRO A 722 40.76 2.45 4.95
N ASP A 723 42.00 2.10 5.32
CA ASP A 723 43.23 2.67 4.78
C ASP A 723 43.66 2.07 3.41
N TRP A 724 42.90 1.12 2.84
CA TRP A 724 43.21 0.57 1.52
C TRP A 724 43.20 1.64 0.43
N THR A 725 44.18 1.60 -0.46
CA THR A 725 44.18 2.47 -1.65
C THR A 725 43.06 2.07 -2.61
N PRO A 726 42.62 2.96 -3.53
CA PRO A 726 41.68 2.60 -4.57
C PRO A 726 42.06 1.32 -5.34
N GLU A 727 43.34 1.13 -5.66
CA GLU A 727 43.82 -0.06 -6.37
C GLU A 727 43.78 -1.34 -5.52
N GLU A 728 43.93 -1.23 -4.20
CA GLU A 728 43.76 -2.37 -3.29
C GLU A 728 42.28 -2.78 -3.20
N ARG A 729 41.37 -1.81 -3.21
CA ARG A 729 39.92 -2.05 -3.29
C ARG A 729 39.54 -2.71 -4.61
N ASP A 730 40.05 -2.21 -5.73
CA ASP A 730 39.83 -2.79 -7.07
C ASP A 730 40.29 -4.27 -7.13
N LYS A 731 41.48 -4.56 -6.59
CA LYS A 731 42.00 -5.94 -6.50
C LYS A 731 41.14 -6.83 -5.60
N ALA A 732 40.72 -6.34 -4.44
CA ALA A 732 39.86 -7.10 -3.53
C ALA A 732 38.52 -7.46 -4.21
N TYR A 733 37.93 -6.51 -4.92
CA TYR A 733 36.71 -6.74 -5.70
C TYR A 733 36.93 -7.78 -6.81
N LEU A 734 38.05 -7.71 -7.54
CA LEU A 734 38.40 -8.70 -8.58
C LEU A 734 38.56 -10.13 -8.03
N GLU A 735 39.12 -10.30 -6.83
CA GLU A 735 39.21 -11.63 -6.20
C GLU A 735 37.83 -12.17 -5.78
N LEU A 736 36.91 -11.29 -5.37
CA LEU A 736 35.52 -11.68 -5.10
C LEU A 736 34.79 -12.09 -6.39
N GLU A 737 35.03 -11.39 -7.51
CA GLU A 737 34.50 -11.80 -8.82
C GLU A 737 34.93 -13.23 -9.18
N LYS A 738 36.21 -13.58 -9.00
CA LYS A 738 36.70 -14.94 -9.23
C LYS A 738 36.05 -15.97 -8.30
N THR A 739 35.73 -15.57 -7.08
CA THR A 739 35.14 -16.46 -6.06
C THR A 739 33.67 -16.77 -6.35
N TYR A 740 32.87 -15.76 -6.67
CA TYR A 740 31.41 -15.90 -6.82
C TYR A 740 30.96 -16.08 -8.27
N ARG A 741 31.74 -15.60 -9.25
CA ARG A 741 31.43 -15.68 -10.68
C ARG A 741 32.63 -16.21 -11.47
N PRO A 742 33.13 -17.43 -11.15
CA PRO A 742 34.32 -18.00 -11.80
C PRO A 742 34.15 -18.26 -13.31
N TYR A 743 32.90 -18.25 -13.81
CA TYR A 743 32.57 -18.40 -15.22
C TYR A 743 32.78 -17.12 -16.03
N LEU A 744 32.93 -15.95 -15.40
CA LEU A 744 32.91 -14.64 -16.06
C LEU A 744 34.33 -14.08 -16.25
N THR A 745 34.62 -13.57 -17.45
CA THR A 745 35.87 -12.82 -17.71
C THR A 745 35.63 -11.40 -18.19
N TYR A 746 36.48 -10.47 -17.76
CA TYR A 746 36.52 -9.08 -18.22
C TYR A 746 37.53 -8.86 -19.36
N ALA A 747 38.17 -9.94 -19.83
CA ALA A 747 39.21 -9.89 -20.85
C ALA A 747 38.76 -9.13 -22.11
N GLY A 748 39.53 -8.13 -22.51
CA GLY A 748 39.28 -7.21 -23.62
C GLY A 748 38.72 -5.85 -23.21
N ILE A 749 38.48 -5.59 -21.92
CA ILE A 749 37.96 -4.31 -21.41
C ILE A 749 38.92 -3.79 -20.32
N PRO A 750 40.04 -3.11 -20.70
CA PRO A 750 41.17 -2.86 -19.81
C PRO A 750 40.79 -2.26 -18.45
N TYR A 751 39.86 -1.30 -18.44
CA TYR A 751 39.42 -0.67 -17.20
C TYR A 751 38.76 -1.65 -16.24
N LEU A 752 37.89 -2.54 -16.75
CA LEU A 752 37.16 -3.51 -15.92
C LEU A 752 38.03 -4.71 -15.53
N GLU A 753 39.04 -5.06 -16.33
CA GLU A 753 40.03 -6.10 -15.99
C GLU A 753 40.79 -5.80 -14.70
N GLU A 754 40.93 -4.52 -14.36
CA GLU A 754 41.59 -4.07 -13.12
C GLU A 754 40.71 -4.25 -11.87
N GLY A 755 39.44 -4.63 -12.02
CA GLY A 755 38.52 -4.84 -10.90
C GLY A 755 37.61 -3.63 -10.59
N THR A 756 37.48 -2.67 -11.50
CA THR A 756 36.78 -1.38 -11.27
C THR A 756 35.25 -1.43 -11.45
N ARG A 757 34.68 -2.59 -11.82
CA ARG A 757 33.24 -2.73 -12.14
C ARG A 757 32.32 -2.23 -11.01
N TRP A 758 32.75 -2.35 -9.75
CA TRP A 758 31.96 -1.91 -8.59
C TRP A 758 31.64 -0.42 -8.59
N GLN A 759 32.43 0.42 -9.26
CA GLN A 759 32.32 1.88 -9.19
C GLN A 759 31.01 2.45 -9.74
N TYR A 760 30.29 1.71 -10.61
CA TYR A 760 29.00 2.15 -11.12
C TYR A 760 27.80 1.50 -10.41
N GLN A 761 28.05 0.72 -9.34
CA GLN A 761 27.01 0.18 -8.47
C GLN A 761 26.67 1.23 -7.39
N ALA A 762 25.67 2.07 -7.66
CA ALA A 762 25.31 3.22 -6.84
C ALA A 762 25.17 2.92 -5.34
N HIS A 763 24.55 1.81 -4.99
CA HIS A 763 24.35 1.34 -3.62
C HIS A 763 25.63 1.28 -2.76
N ILE A 764 26.80 1.01 -3.38
CA ILE A 764 28.08 0.99 -2.66
C ILE A 764 28.45 2.39 -2.13
N PHE A 765 28.12 3.42 -2.90
CA PHE A 765 28.39 4.81 -2.58
C PHE A 765 27.27 5.37 -1.69
N GLU A 766 26.02 5.14 -2.07
CA GLU A 766 24.85 5.82 -1.51
C GLU A 766 24.30 5.14 -0.24
N SER A 767 24.22 3.81 -0.22
CA SER A 767 23.49 3.04 0.82
C SER A 767 24.28 1.80 1.26
N PRO A 768 25.34 1.96 2.06
CA PRO A 768 26.24 0.87 2.36
C PRO A 768 25.57 -0.28 3.12
N PHE A 769 26.01 -1.51 2.84
CA PHE A 769 25.46 -2.79 3.33
C PHE A 769 24.05 -3.16 2.88
N TYR A 770 23.30 -2.32 2.16
CA TYR A 770 21.94 -2.64 1.68
C TYR A 770 21.89 -3.79 0.66
N TYR A 771 23.00 -4.12 -0.01
CA TYR A 771 22.93 -5.05 -1.14
C TYR A 771 22.66 -6.52 -0.76
N ILE A 772 22.94 -6.91 0.49
CA ILE A 772 22.58 -8.24 1.00
C ILE A 772 21.08 -8.41 1.20
N ASP A 773 20.36 -7.31 1.48
CA ASP A 773 18.92 -7.29 1.69
C ASP A 773 18.18 -7.81 0.45
N TYR A 774 18.65 -7.43 -0.75
CA TYR A 774 18.19 -8.01 -2.01
C TYR A 774 18.43 -9.52 -2.11
N CYS A 775 19.56 -10.03 -1.62
CA CYS A 775 19.86 -11.47 -1.68
C CYS A 775 18.94 -12.29 -0.76
N LEU A 776 18.69 -11.76 0.44
CA LEU A 776 17.76 -12.35 1.40
C LEU A 776 16.34 -12.33 0.85
N ALA A 777 15.92 -11.19 0.30
CA ALA A 777 14.61 -11.02 -0.31
C ALA A 777 14.41 -11.89 -1.54
N GLN A 778 15.40 -12.01 -2.42
CA GLN A 778 15.35 -12.88 -3.60
C GLN A 778 15.12 -14.35 -3.20
N THR A 779 15.69 -14.79 -2.08
CA THR A 779 15.45 -16.12 -1.52
C THR A 779 13.98 -16.30 -1.09
N VAL A 780 13.38 -15.26 -0.48
CA VAL A 780 11.96 -15.25 -0.12
C VAL A 780 11.06 -15.20 -1.36
N ALA A 781 11.41 -14.39 -2.35
CA ALA A 781 10.70 -14.25 -3.62
C ALA A 781 10.69 -15.56 -4.41
N PHE A 782 11.79 -16.32 -4.40
CA PHE A 782 11.81 -17.67 -4.94
C PHE A 782 10.87 -18.63 -4.20
N GLY A 783 10.70 -18.45 -2.88
CA GLY A 783 9.68 -19.16 -2.12
C GLY A 783 8.26 -18.87 -2.63
N PHE A 784 7.93 -17.60 -2.88
CA PHE A 784 6.66 -17.22 -3.48
C PHE A 784 6.50 -17.73 -4.92
N LEU A 785 7.57 -17.72 -5.72
CA LEU A 785 7.57 -18.31 -7.05
C LEU A 785 7.22 -19.80 -7.00
N VAL A 786 7.87 -20.57 -6.12
CA VAL A 786 7.60 -22.01 -5.97
C VAL A 786 6.14 -22.24 -5.59
N LEU A 787 5.61 -21.48 -4.61
CA LEU A 787 4.20 -21.54 -4.24
C LEU A 787 3.28 -21.20 -5.42
N SER A 788 3.63 -20.17 -6.21
CA SER A 788 2.80 -19.72 -7.33
C SER A 788 2.77 -20.71 -8.50
N GLN A 789 3.75 -21.61 -8.60
CA GLN A 789 3.70 -22.72 -9.57
C GLN A 789 2.71 -23.82 -9.15
N GLU A 790 2.41 -23.95 -7.86
CA GLU A 790 1.45 -24.92 -7.33
C GLU A 790 0.03 -24.36 -7.32
N ASP A 791 -0.14 -23.17 -6.73
CA ASP A 791 -1.42 -22.46 -6.60
C ASP A 791 -1.16 -20.95 -6.55
N HIS A 792 -1.40 -20.27 -7.67
CA HIS A 792 -1.15 -18.84 -7.81
C HIS A 792 -2.07 -17.98 -6.91
N ASP A 793 -3.34 -18.37 -6.75
CA ASP A 793 -4.29 -17.63 -5.91
C ASP A 793 -3.89 -17.71 -4.43
N GLU A 794 -3.46 -18.89 -3.97
CA GLU A 794 -2.96 -19.07 -2.61
C GLU A 794 -1.64 -18.31 -2.38
N ALA A 795 -0.71 -18.34 -3.34
CA ALA A 795 0.52 -17.57 -3.27
C ALA A 795 0.24 -16.05 -3.16
N LEU A 796 -0.66 -15.52 -4.01
CA LEU A 796 -1.10 -14.13 -3.98
C LEU A 796 -1.80 -13.78 -2.66
N ARG A 797 -2.62 -14.69 -2.11
CA ARG A 797 -3.27 -14.50 -0.81
C ARG A 797 -2.24 -14.38 0.32
N ARG A 798 -1.23 -15.24 0.34
CA ARG A 798 -0.13 -15.19 1.33
C ARG A 798 0.73 -13.95 1.17
N TYR A 799 1.03 -13.57 -0.07
CA TYR A 799 1.76 -12.34 -0.38
C TYR A 799 1.02 -11.11 0.15
N LYS A 800 -0.29 -10.98 -0.11
CA LYS A 800 -1.09 -9.87 0.46
C LYS A 800 -1.07 -9.84 1.99
N GLN A 801 -1.04 -11.00 2.65
CA GLN A 801 -0.91 -11.10 4.11
C GLN A 801 0.48 -10.70 4.62
N PHE A 802 1.54 -11.08 3.88
CA PHE A 802 2.91 -10.68 4.15
C PHE A 802 3.03 -9.14 4.05
N VAL A 803 2.59 -8.58 2.92
CA VAL A 803 2.60 -7.13 2.66
C VAL A 803 1.80 -6.34 3.69
N SER A 804 0.59 -6.81 4.05
CA SER A 804 -0.25 -6.10 5.03
C SER A 804 0.31 -6.15 6.46
N ALA A 805 1.22 -7.08 6.75
CA ALA A 805 1.91 -7.13 8.03
C ALA A 805 3.18 -6.26 8.02
N GLY A 806 3.97 -6.28 6.94
CA GLY A 806 5.17 -5.46 6.77
C GLY A 806 6.04 -5.43 8.04
N GLY A 807 6.43 -4.22 8.46
CA GLY A 807 7.33 -4.00 9.60
C GLY A 807 6.72 -4.31 10.97
N THR A 808 5.44 -4.66 11.07
CA THR A 808 4.81 -4.98 12.38
C THR A 808 5.30 -6.31 12.97
N ILE A 809 6.03 -7.11 12.19
CA ILE A 809 6.58 -8.41 12.58
C ILE A 809 8.05 -8.48 12.18
N PRO A 810 8.94 -9.02 13.02
CA PRO A 810 10.35 -9.23 12.65
C PRO A 810 10.47 -10.06 11.36
N PHE A 811 11.43 -9.70 10.49
CA PHE A 811 11.62 -10.29 9.17
C PHE A 811 11.50 -11.83 9.13
N ARG A 812 12.26 -12.55 9.97
CA ARG A 812 12.26 -14.03 9.97
C ARG A 812 10.91 -14.62 10.39
N ASP A 813 10.22 -13.98 11.33
CA ASP A 813 8.88 -14.40 11.76
C ASP A 813 7.84 -14.11 10.68
N LEU A 814 8.01 -13.01 9.93
CA LEU A 814 7.17 -12.66 8.80
C LEU A 814 7.32 -13.69 7.66
N VAL A 815 8.54 -14.07 7.31
CA VAL A 815 8.85 -15.14 6.34
C VAL A 815 8.20 -16.46 6.77
N LYS A 816 8.39 -16.85 8.03
CA LYS A 816 7.78 -18.07 8.58
C LYS A 816 6.26 -18.01 8.57
N ARG A 817 5.66 -16.86 8.85
CA ARG A 817 4.20 -16.66 8.83
C ARG A 817 3.61 -16.82 7.42
N ALA A 818 4.36 -16.46 6.38
CA ALA A 818 3.99 -16.75 4.99
C ALA A 818 4.17 -18.23 4.60
N GLY A 819 4.69 -19.07 5.51
CA GLY A 819 4.95 -20.48 5.24
C GLY A 819 6.15 -20.69 4.33
N LEU A 820 7.09 -19.75 4.32
CA LEU A 820 8.33 -19.80 3.54
C LEU A 820 9.51 -20.24 4.41
N SER A 821 10.55 -20.74 3.76
CA SER A 821 11.78 -21.14 4.44
C SER A 821 12.61 -19.91 4.82
N ASP A 822 13.19 -19.94 6.01
CA ASP A 822 14.10 -18.90 6.50
C ASP A 822 15.37 -18.86 5.63
N PRO A 823 15.75 -17.72 5.03
CA PRO A 823 16.97 -17.62 4.21
C PRO A 823 18.26 -18.02 4.94
N PHE A 824 18.29 -17.92 6.27
CA PHE A 824 19.43 -18.33 7.10
C PHE A 824 19.38 -19.80 7.53
N GLY A 825 18.33 -20.53 7.16
CA GLY A 825 18.15 -21.93 7.51
C GLY A 825 19.15 -22.86 6.83
N GLU A 826 19.67 -23.84 7.57
CA GLU A 826 20.55 -24.86 7.02
C GLU A 826 19.85 -25.64 5.89
N GLY A 827 20.52 -25.78 4.74
CA GLY A 827 19.98 -26.47 3.56
C GLY A 827 18.92 -25.70 2.78
N THR A 828 18.45 -24.54 3.25
CA THR A 828 17.40 -23.75 2.58
C THR A 828 17.82 -23.36 1.16
N LEU A 829 19.02 -22.79 0.99
CA LEU A 829 19.51 -22.36 -0.32
C LEU A 829 19.67 -23.53 -1.30
N GLY A 830 20.17 -24.68 -0.84
CA GLY A 830 20.32 -25.87 -1.69
C GLY A 830 18.98 -26.42 -2.16
N SER A 831 18.00 -26.54 -1.25
CA SER A 831 16.64 -26.98 -1.61
C SER A 831 15.97 -26.01 -2.58
N LEU A 832 16.15 -24.72 -2.35
CA LEU A 832 15.56 -23.69 -3.18
C LEU A 832 16.20 -23.65 -4.58
N ALA A 833 17.53 -23.79 -4.66
CA ALA A 833 18.25 -23.90 -5.92
C ALA A 833 17.76 -25.08 -6.77
N ALA A 834 17.48 -26.22 -6.14
CA ALA A 834 16.93 -27.39 -6.81
C ALA A 834 15.54 -27.10 -7.40
N SER A 835 14.62 -26.55 -6.59
CA SER A 835 13.27 -26.20 -7.03
C SER A 835 13.28 -25.16 -8.17
N VAL A 836 14.07 -24.09 -8.01
CA VAL A 836 14.24 -23.05 -9.04
C VAL A 836 14.85 -23.62 -10.32
N SER A 837 15.83 -24.51 -10.23
CA SER A 837 16.43 -25.16 -11.40
C SER A 837 15.42 -26.01 -12.17
N GLU A 838 14.50 -26.69 -11.49
CA GLU A 838 13.42 -27.45 -12.13
C GLU A 838 12.41 -26.53 -12.82
N ILE A 839 12.06 -25.39 -12.21
CA ILE A 839 11.21 -24.38 -12.85
C ILE A 839 11.91 -23.81 -14.09
N LEU A 840 13.20 -23.49 -13.98
CA LEU A 840 14.00 -22.94 -15.07
C LEU A 840 14.04 -23.87 -16.29
N LYS A 841 14.13 -25.19 -16.08
CA LYS A 841 14.02 -26.19 -17.16
C LYS A 841 12.65 -26.17 -17.85
N LYS A 842 11.56 -25.95 -17.11
CA LYS A 842 10.19 -25.93 -17.64
C LYS A 842 9.88 -24.70 -18.46
N VAL A 843 10.44 -23.53 -18.08
CA VAL A 843 10.21 -22.26 -18.79
C VAL A 843 11.23 -22.00 -19.90
N LYS A 844 12.23 -22.87 -20.07
CA LYS A 844 13.21 -22.75 -21.15
C LYS A 844 12.49 -22.77 -22.51
N PRO A 845 12.73 -21.79 -23.39
CA PRO A 845 12.20 -21.79 -24.76
C PRO A 845 12.62 -23.07 -25.51
N GLN A 846 11.71 -23.61 -26.32
CA GLN A 846 11.95 -24.80 -27.16
C GLN A 846 12.75 -24.49 -28.41
#